data_AF-A0A8K0S853-F1
#
_entry.id   AF-A0A8K0S853-F1
#
_cell.length_a   1.000
_cell.length_b   1.000
_cell.length_c   1.000
_cell.angle_alpha   90.00
_cell.angle_beta   90.00
_cell.angle_gamma   90.00
#
_symmetry.space_group_name_H-M   'P 1'
#
loop_
_entity.id
_entity.type
_entity.pdbx_description
1 polymer ?
#
loop_
_entity_poly.entity_id
_entity_poly.type
_entity_poly.pdbx_seq_one_letter_code
_entity_poly.pdbx_strand_id
1 'polypeptide(L)'
;MPDTAPRRSSRILKDATANTDERSANQDITKKVPPLKTANPKNVKAVWDTDEGVEEAMRELSKMEKKLQTAVRTQRLAIESSDLHLKEEAFSEPDIRPKMYTPDQKTIPARQNLEGKSDAVTGTSTAPLDEEDAEHAAGDVADATGEEDSADRGANRPPPVNSDILPLPWKGRLGYACLNTYLRNANPPVFSSRTCRMASIIEHRHPLASPDEPEHATKNRPDRNKPADHERGLKYVQELGLANARDIVKMIRWNVKYGIRFMRLSSEMFPFASHQEHGYKLAPFASEVLAEAGKVAAEFNHRLTTHPGQFTQIGSPRKEVVSAAIRDLEYHNELLSLLKLPDQLNRDAVMILHMGGTYGDKNATLDRFRQNYSKLSDGVKARMVLENDDVAWSVHDLLPICEELNIPMVLDYHHHNIIFDPSIREGSKDIIDYYDRIKATWTRKGITQKMHYSEQTASAVTPRDRRKHSARVKTLPPCEPDMDLMIEAKDKEQAVFELMRTFKLPGWNTFNDIVPHDRQDESRKAIKKKAKKGKKKTNGVNGEAEDDIEVPEKIVNTMNSTNFDGTSERFLNWFKSLQNATFSDAIKIVDLRDRNAGRGIIALEDIPAETTLFTIPRKSIINTETSDLPKKIPDVFDLDKPDDDDAPALDSWSSLILIMIYEYLQGENSQWKPYFDVLPTSFDTPMFWSENELEQLQASHMRHKIGKANAENMFQKTLLPLIRSHSNIFNVGSKTDAELIEIAHRMGSTIMAYAFDLENDEEEEEEADGWVEDREGKSMMGMVPMADILNADAEFNAHVNHEEESLTVTSLRPIKAGEEILNYYGPHPNSELLRRYGYVTEKHSRYDVVEIPWNVVETAMTSNFGISNQILEQLRGALEEEDEFEDTFVLERETGEVNSDGTFAGPARFESMPEDLQEQLKTFLKGVKKAQSDAIPDKRKRDEIHQAVLAKTLEALAARYPTSISEDESLIRANNLSQRARMATIVRIGEKKLLQEAISASFSASSDDVEMTMDDDSGPAKRTKRSG
;
A
#
# COMPACT_ATOMS: atom_id res chain seq x y z
N MET A 1 3.08 -38.53 59.25
CA MET A 1 3.23 -37.90 60.58
C MET A 1 4.24 -36.77 60.46
N PRO A 2 4.11 -35.66 61.20
CA PRO A 2 3.02 -35.35 62.12
C PRO A 2 1.88 -34.55 61.44
N ASP A 3 1.63 -33.32 61.90
CA ASP A 3 0.31 -32.72 62.24
C ASP A 3 0.36 -31.17 62.10
N THR A 4 -0.69 -30.34 62.26
CA THR A 4 -2.11 -30.53 62.70
C THR A 4 -3.06 -29.51 62.03
N ALA A 5 -4.39 -29.67 62.17
CA ALA A 5 -5.39 -28.60 61.94
C ALA A 5 -5.52 -27.65 63.16
N PRO A 6 -6.17 -26.47 63.01
CA PRO A 6 -7.56 -26.35 63.50
C PRO A 6 -8.48 -25.41 62.66
N ARG A 7 -9.76 -25.76 62.43
CA ARG A 7 -11.03 -25.23 63.06
C ARG A 7 -11.38 -23.75 62.72
N ARG A 8 -12.64 -23.28 62.64
CA ARG A 8 -14.05 -23.81 62.68
C ARG A 8 -14.98 -22.65 62.20
N SER A 9 -16.05 -22.87 61.44
CA SER A 9 -17.48 -22.99 61.86
C SER A 9 -18.12 -21.70 62.46
N SER A 10 -19.43 -21.40 62.39
CA SER A 10 -20.63 -22.22 62.09
C SER A 10 -21.96 -21.43 62.08
N ARG A 11 -22.92 -21.89 61.26
CA ARG A 11 -24.37 -22.14 61.54
C ARG A 11 -25.42 -21.03 61.86
N ILE A 12 -26.50 -21.11 61.07
CA ILE A 12 -27.95 -21.29 61.42
C ILE A 12 -28.66 -20.25 62.30
N LEU A 13 -29.77 -19.72 61.76
CA LEU A 13 -31.14 -19.57 62.33
C LEU A 13 -32.08 -19.11 61.16
N LYS A 14 -33.42 -19.22 61.15
CA LYS A 14 -34.43 -20.21 61.61
C LYS A 14 -35.83 -19.63 61.30
N ASP A 15 -36.83 -20.45 60.95
CA ASP A 15 -38.29 -20.28 61.21
C ASP A 15 -39.03 -18.99 60.69
N ALA A 16 -40.33 -18.95 60.34
CA ALA A 16 -41.41 -19.95 60.28
C ALA A 16 -42.67 -19.41 59.51
N THR A 17 -43.45 -20.34 58.91
CA THR A 17 -44.95 -20.41 58.80
C THR A 17 -45.79 -19.22 58.25
N ALA A 18 -46.98 -19.38 57.65
CA ALA A 18 -47.98 -20.47 57.68
C ALA A 18 -48.96 -20.45 56.45
N ASN A 19 -49.61 -21.60 56.15
CA ASN A 19 -51.03 -21.81 55.71
C ASN A 19 -51.60 -21.04 54.47
N THR A 20 -52.63 -21.42 53.68
CA THR A 20 -53.60 -22.56 53.46
C THR A 20 -54.48 -22.18 52.23
N ASP A 21 -55.16 -23.00 51.41
CA ASP A 21 -55.31 -24.47 51.23
C ASP A 21 -55.96 -24.81 49.84
N GLU A 22 -56.26 -26.09 49.60
CA GLU A 22 -57.37 -26.68 48.79
C GLU A 22 -57.43 -26.69 47.22
N ARG A 23 -57.52 -27.95 46.72
CA ARG A 23 -58.46 -28.50 45.68
C ARG A 23 -58.23 -28.36 44.16
N SER A 24 -57.60 -29.40 43.61
CA SER A 24 -58.09 -30.34 42.56
C SER A 24 -58.94 -29.89 41.35
N ALA A 25 -58.47 -30.24 40.15
CA ALA A 25 -59.29 -30.89 39.11
C ALA A 25 -58.42 -31.69 38.11
N ASN A 26 -58.85 -32.92 37.76
CA ASN A 26 -58.31 -33.71 36.64
C ASN A 26 -58.97 -33.26 35.32
N GLN A 27 -58.25 -33.34 34.19
CA GLN A 27 -58.73 -34.16 33.06
C GLN A 27 -57.61 -34.56 32.08
N ASP A 28 -57.88 -35.64 31.35
CA ASP A 28 -56.95 -36.49 30.60
C ASP A 28 -57.13 -36.29 29.07
N ILE A 29 -56.27 -36.93 28.25
CA ILE A 29 -56.52 -37.56 26.92
C ILE A 29 -55.24 -37.61 26.05
N THR A 30 -54.45 -38.64 26.33
CA THR A 30 -53.82 -39.62 25.42
C THR A 30 -53.33 -39.29 23.97
N LYS A 31 -52.01 -39.46 23.78
CA LYS A 31 -51.28 -40.29 22.76
C LYS A 31 -51.61 -40.19 21.24
N LYS A 32 -50.57 -39.92 20.40
CA LYS A 32 -49.77 -40.94 19.64
C LYS A 32 -48.79 -40.38 18.56
N VAL A 33 -47.49 -40.77 18.68
CA VAL A 33 -46.60 -41.39 17.63
C VAL A 33 -46.00 -40.50 16.50
N PRO A 34 -44.76 -40.75 15.96
CA PRO A 34 -43.56 -41.47 16.44
C PRO A 34 -42.26 -40.59 16.50
N PRO A 35 -41.12 -41.10 17.00
CA PRO A 35 -39.83 -40.40 16.93
C PRO A 35 -39.05 -40.67 15.63
N LEU A 36 -38.39 -39.65 15.06
CA LEU A 36 -37.32 -39.83 14.08
C LEU A 36 -35.96 -40.01 14.76
N LYS A 37 -35.05 -40.69 14.06
CA LYS A 37 -33.77 -41.21 14.61
C LYS A 37 -32.76 -40.09 14.85
N THR A 38 -32.22 -40.02 16.06
CA THR A 38 -30.97 -39.29 16.33
C THR A 38 -29.80 -40.07 15.74
N ALA A 39 -29.00 -39.41 14.89
CA ALA A 39 -27.70 -39.92 14.49
C ALA A 39 -26.71 -39.82 15.68
N ASN A 40 -25.84 -40.81 15.83
CA ASN A 40 -25.04 -41.02 17.04
C ASN A 40 -23.70 -40.25 16.95
N PRO A 41 -23.42 -39.25 17.80
CA PRO A 41 -22.26 -38.35 17.66
C PRO A 41 -20.97 -38.96 18.25
N LYS A 42 -20.57 -40.17 17.81
CA LYS A 42 -19.42 -40.90 18.38
C LYS A 42 -18.28 -41.26 17.42
N ASN A 43 -18.36 -40.88 16.13
CA ASN A 43 -17.32 -41.15 15.13
C ASN A 43 -16.65 -39.86 14.59
N VAL A 44 -16.14 -39.00 15.49
CA VAL A 44 -15.19 -37.92 15.13
C VAL A 44 -13.89 -38.02 15.95
N LYS A 45 -13.71 -39.12 16.70
CA LYS A 45 -12.50 -39.34 17.51
C LYS A 45 -11.45 -40.08 16.69
N ALA A 46 -10.24 -39.50 16.62
CA ALA A 46 -9.02 -40.05 16.01
C ALA A 46 -9.09 -40.36 14.49
N VAL A 47 -8.85 -39.33 13.68
CA VAL A 47 -8.26 -39.47 12.31
C VAL A 47 -6.77 -39.09 12.31
N TRP A 48 -6.28 -38.44 13.39
CA TRP A 48 -4.95 -37.81 13.47
C TRP A 48 -4.01 -38.44 14.52
N ASP A 49 -4.47 -39.48 15.22
CA ASP A 49 -3.75 -40.15 16.31
C ASP A 49 -3.12 -41.50 15.87
N THR A 50 -3.15 -41.79 14.56
CA THR A 50 -2.50 -42.95 13.94
C THR A 50 -1.41 -42.46 12.98
N ASP A 51 -0.32 -43.21 12.86
CA ASP A 51 0.72 -42.95 11.85
C ASP A 51 0.11 -42.88 10.44
N GLU A 52 -0.93 -43.68 10.16
CA GLU A 52 -1.73 -43.64 8.92
C GLU A 52 -2.35 -42.26 8.63
N GLY A 53 -2.80 -41.51 9.64
CA GLY A 53 -3.39 -40.17 9.46
C GLY A 53 -2.35 -39.10 9.14
N VAL A 54 -1.14 -39.25 9.70
CA VAL A 54 0.01 -38.40 9.37
C VAL A 54 0.54 -38.75 7.98
N GLU A 55 0.64 -40.05 7.65
CA GLU A 55 1.00 -40.53 6.32
C GLU A 55 -0.02 -40.07 5.26
N GLU A 56 -1.33 -40.13 5.52
CA GLU A 56 -2.36 -39.69 4.58
C GLU A 56 -2.25 -38.19 4.29
N ALA A 57 -2.02 -37.35 5.31
CA ALA A 57 -1.82 -35.91 5.11
C ALA A 57 -0.50 -35.58 4.40
N MET A 58 0.60 -36.29 4.73
CA MET A 58 1.87 -36.21 4.00
C MET A 58 1.72 -36.69 2.55
N ARG A 59 0.84 -37.67 2.31
CA ARG A 59 0.52 -38.20 0.98
C ARG A 59 -0.32 -37.21 0.17
N GLU A 60 -1.30 -36.52 0.76
CA GLU A 60 -2.04 -35.44 0.09
C GLU A 60 -1.14 -34.24 -0.22
N LEU A 61 -0.30 -33.82 0.72
CA LEU A 61 0.72 -32.79 0.46
C LEU A 61 1.67 -33.22 -0.67
N SER A 62 2.14 -34.47 -0.68
CA SER A 62 3.01 -34.99 -1.75
C SER A 62 2.28 -35.19 -3.09
N LYS A 63 0.96 -35.45 -3.10
CA LYS A 63 0.13 -35.45 -4.32
C LYS A 63 -0.03 -34.03 -4.87
N MET A 64 -0.26 -33.04 -4.01
CA MET A 64 -0.37 -31.63 -4.38
C MET A 64 0.95 -31.10 -4.94
N GLU A 65 2.05 -31.41 -4.25
CA GLU A 65 3.44 -31.17 -4.68
C GLU A 65 3.74 -31.82 -6.03
N LYS A 66 3.39 -33.09 -6.26
CA LYS A 66 3.58 -33.74 -7.57
C LYS A 66 2.77 -33.09 -8.68
N LYS A 67 1.54 -32.62 -8.42
CA LYS A 67 0.76 -31.85 -9.39
C LYS A 67 1.46 -30.53 -9.73
N LEU A 68 1.98 -29.82 -8.72
CA LEU A 68 2.68 -28.55 -8.92
C LEU A 68 4.03 -28.75 -9.64
N GLN A 69 4.87 -29.68 -9.19
CA GLN A 69 6.13 -30.06 -9.86
C GLN A 69 5.88 -30.51 -11.30
N THR A 70 4.73 -31.16 -11.60
CA THR A 70 4.35 -31.48 -12.98
C THR A 70 3.97 -30.24 -13.78
N ALA A 71 3.22 -29.30 -13.21
CA ALA A 71 2.90 -28.03 -13.86
C ALA A 71 4.17 -27.18 -14.11
N VAL A 72 5.05 -27.04 -13.12
CA VAL A 72 6.35 -26.36 -13.21
C VAL A 72 7.27 -27.05 -14.21
N ARG A 73 7.31 -28.40 -14.23
CA ARG A 73 8.05 -29.15 -15.27
C ARG A 73 7.45 -28.94 -16.66
N THR A 74 6.14 -28.74 -16.78
CA THR A 74 5.48 -28.46 -18.06
C THR A 74 5.80 -27.04 -18.54
N GLN A 75 5.78 -26.03 -17.67
CA GLN A 75 6.25 -24.67 -17.97
C GLN A 75 7.75 -24.65 -18.32
N ARG A 76 8.58 -25.36 -17.55
CA ARG A 76 10.01 -25.47 -17.81
C ARG A 76 10.30 -26.20 -19.12
N LEU A 77 9.58 -27.26 -19.45
CA LEU A 77 9.70 -27.93 -20.75
C LEU A 77 9.20 -27.05 -21.89
N ALA A 78 8.20 -26.19 -21.68
CA ALA A 78 7.79 -25.19 -22.67
C ALA A 78 8.93 -24.19 -22.95
N ILE A 79 9.63 -23.74 -21.89
CA ILE A 79 10.81 -22.86 -21.98
C ILE A 79 12.04 -23.58 -22.57
N GLU A 80 12.24 -24.86 -22.28
CA GLU A 80 13.33 -25.67 -22.86
C GLU A 80 13.00 -26.13 -24.30
N SER A 81 11.73 -26.08 -24.73
CA SER A 81 11.30 -26.41 -26.10
C SER A 81 11.31 -25.23 -27.07
N SER A 82 11.39 -23.99 -26.59
CA SER A 82 11.55 -22.80 -27.44
C SER A 82 12.99 -22.56 -27.89
N ASP A 83 13.96 -23.26 -27.31
CA ASP A 83 15.38 -23.24 -27.70
C ASP A 83 15.82 -24.64 -28.17
N LEU A 84 15.72 -24.94 -29.48
CA LEU A 84 16.77 -25.65 -30.25
C LEU A 84 16.42 -25.92 -31.72
N HIS A 85 17.28 -25.42 -32.61
CA HIS A 85 17.67 -26.15 -33.83
C HIS A 85 19.17 -26.02 -34.06
N LEU A 86 19.90 -27.11 -33.82
CA LEU A 86 21.28 -27.28 -34.24
C LEU A 86 21.32 -28.21 -35.47
N LYS A 87 22.20 -27.93 -36.42
CA LYS A 87 22.64 -28.92 -37.42
C LYS A 87 24.15 -29.11 -37.30
N GLU A 88 24.56 -30.36 -37.19
CA GLU A 88 25.96 -30.81 -37.16
C GLU A 88 26.51 -31.09 -38.57
N GLU A 89 27.85 -31.25 -38.63
CA GLU A 89 28.74 -31.83 -39.67
C GLU A 89 29.90 -30.85 -40.02
N ALA A 90 31.18 -31.25 -40.09
CA ALA A 90 31.84 -32.55 -39.86
C ALA A 90 33.32 -32.40 -39.38
N PHE A 91 33.97 -33.54 -39.09
CA PHE A 91 35.26 -33.73 -38.38
C PHE A 91 36.56 -33.24 -39.07
N SER A 92 37.58 -32.91 -38.26
CA SER A 92 38.87 -33.66 -38.24
C SER A 92 39.77 -33.35 -37.02
N GLU A 93 40.27 -34.41 -36.37
CA GLU A 93 41.32 -34.47 -35.33
C GLU A 93 42.73 -34.33 -35.95
N PRO A 94 43.83 -34.00 -35.21
CA PRO A 94 44.32 -34.69 -33.98
C PRO A 94 44.95 -33.76 -32.89
N ASP A 95 45.50 -34.19 -31.73
CA ASP A 95 45.32 -35.33 -30.80
C ASP A 95 46.22 -35.04 -29.54
N ILE A 96 46.08 -35.81 -28.46
CA ILE A 96 47.02 -36.00 -27.31
C ILE A 96 47.21 -34.87 -26.26
N ARG A 97 46.37 -34.93 -25.21
CA ARG A 97 46.63 -35.04 -23.73
C ARG A 97 48.09 -34.86 -23.17
N PRO A 98 48.30 -34.72 -21.83
CA PRO A 98 47.47 -34.23 -20.71
C PRO A 98 48.18 -33.20 -19.77
N LYS A 99 47.54 -32.87 -18.64
CA LYS A 99 48.03 -32.08 -17.49
C LYS A 99 49.45 -32.43 -17.01
N MET A 100 50.21 -31.43 -16.54
CA MET A 100 50.86 -31.45 -15.20
C MET A 100 51.32 -30.04 -14.75
N TYR A 101 51.58 -29.90 -13.45
CA TYR A 101 51.99 -28.67 -12.74
C TYR A 101 53.47 -28.77 -12.30
N THR A 102 54.02 -27.72 -11.66
CA THR A 102 55.36 -27.63 -11.00
C THR A 102 56.58 -27.37 -11.91
N PRO A 103 57.76 -26.95 -11.38
CA PRO A 103 57.94 -25.70 -10.61
C PRO A 103 59.27 -24.94 -10.88
N ASP A 104 59.32 -23.67 -10.44
CA ASP A 104 60.44 -22.94 -9.80
C ASP A 104 61.89 -22.85 -10.38
N GLN A 105 62.54 -21.73 -10.00
CA GLN A 105 64.00 -21.42 -9.97
C GLN A 105 64.86 -21.37 -11.24
N LYS A 106 65.56 -20.22 -11.39
CA LYS A 106 67.05 -20.18 -11.49
C LYS A 106 67.65 -18.81 -11.15
N THR A 107 68.40 -18.77 -10.06
CA THR A 107 69.52 -17.83 -9.78
C THR A 107 70.79 -18.34 -10.54
N ILE A 108 71.99 -17.73 -10.61
CA ILE A 108 72.80 -16.76 -9.85
C ILE A 108 73.88 -16.14 -10.83
N PRO A 109 75.06 -15.56 -10.45
CA PRO A 109 75.39 -14.27 -9.80
C PRO A 109 76.37 -13.35 -10.60
N ALA A 110 76.60 -12.08 -10.17
CA ALA A 110 77.93 -11.43 -10.28
C ALA A 110 78.16 -10.20 -9.35
N ARG A 111 79.27 -10.28 -8.59
CA ARG A 111 80.07 -9.35 -7.75
C ARG A 111 80.02 -7.79 -7.85
N GLN A 112 80.03 -7.19 -6.64
CA GLN A 112 81.01 -6.23 -6.03
C GLN A 112 80.83 -4.68 -6.04
N ASN A 113 80.87 -4.14 -4.80
CA ASN A 113 81.39 -2.85 -4.28
C ASN A 113 80.67 -1.55 -4.72
N LEU A 114 80.57 -0.45 -3.93
CA LEU A 114 81.37 0.06 -2.80
C LEU A 114 80.50 0.67 -1.65
N GLU A 115 81.08 0.75 -0.44
CA GLU A 115 81.06 1.83 0.61
C GLU A 115 79.81 2.75 0.80
N GLY A 116 79.37 3.17 2.01
CA GLY A 116 79.78 2.88 3.40
C GLY A 116 79.37 3.99 4.42
N LYS A 117 79.08 3.59 5.69
CA LYS A 117 78.77 4.42 6.92
C LYS A 117 77.38 5.11 6.97
N SER A 118 76.53 5.03 8.02
CA SER A 118 76.68 5.10 9.50
C SER A 118 76.85 6.54 10.01
N ASP A 119 76.24 7.05 11.10
CA ASP A 119 75.51 6.53 12.29
C ASP A 119 74.37 7.53 12.70
N ALA A 120 73.25 7.15 13.35
CA ALA A 120 72.98 7.14 14.82
C ALA A 120 73.15 8.51 15.56
N VAL A 121 72.42 8.91 16.63
CA VAL A 121 71.49 8.20 17.56
C VAL A 121 70.70 9.19 18.48
N THR A 122 69.54 8.78 19.02
CA THR A 122 68.76 9.25 20.23
C THR A 122 68.45 10.73 20.55
N GLY A 123 67.29 10.98 21.20
CA GLY A 123 67.10 12.12 22.11
C GLY A 123 65.68 12.33 22.67
N THR A 124 65.36 11.78 23.85
CA THR A 124 64.11 12.04 24.62
C THR A 124 64.27 13.18 25.63
N SER A 125 63.27 14.06 25.82
CA SER A 125 62.99 14.73 27.12
C SER A 125 61.60 15.40 27.18
N THR A 126 61.14 15.71 28.38
CA THR A 126 59.78 16.11 28.81
C THR A 126 59.71 17.54 29.41
N ALA A 127 58.59 18.27 29.18
CA ALA A 127 57.92 19.28 30.05
C ALA A 127 58.76 20.50 30.59
N PRO A 128 58.22 21.53 31.30
CA PRO A 128 56.84 21.81 31.83
C PRO A 128 56.31 23.28 31.55
N LEU A 129 54.99 23.59 31.55
CA LEU A 129 54.03 24.07 32.60
C LEU A 129 53.71 25.61 32.68
N ASP A 130 52.50 25.89 33.23
CA ASP A 130 51.88 27.14 33.79
C ASP A 130 51.31 28.21 32.80
N GLU A 131 49.97 28.39 32.68
CA GLU A 131 49.00 29.28 33.43
C GLU A 131 48.91 30.72 32.83
N GLU A 132 47.77 31.43 32.68
CA GLU A 132 46.39 31.34 33.21
C GLU A 132 45.35 32.08 32.28
N ASP A 133 44.10 31.59 32.24
CA ASP A 133 42.76 32.20 32.00
C ASP A 133 42.30 33.16 30.85
N ALA A 134 41.08 32.81 30.36
CA ALA A 134 39.89 33.62 30.04
C ALA A 134 39.43 33.95 28.58
N GLU A 135 38.31 33.29 28.22
CA GLU A 135 37.08 33.79 27.56
C GLU A 135 36.80 33.76 26.02
N HIS A 136 35.60 33.21 25.73
CA HIS A 136 34.66 33.43 24.61
C HIS A 136 34.94 32.99 23.14
N ALA A 137 34.61 31.72 22.89
CA ALA A 137 33.51 31.22 22.02
C ALA A 137 33.30 31.67 20.54
N ALA A 138 32.91 30.66 19.75
CA ALA A 138 32.37 30.67 18.37
C ALA A 138 33.37 30.90 17.21
N GLY A 139 33.32 30.03 16.19
CA GLY A 139 34.18 30.11 15.00
C GLY A 139 34.31 28.80 14.21
N ASP A 140 33.30 28.53 13.39
CA ASP A 140 33.30 27.88 12.07
C ASP A 140 34.03 26.56 11.73
N VAL A 141 33.27 25.77 10.96
CA VAL A 141 33.72 24.64 10.15
C VAL A 141 34.24 25.15 8.81
N ALA A 142 35.42 24.68 8.40
CA ALA A 142 35.95 24.73 7.04
C ALA A 142 37.09 23.70 6.93
N ASP A 143 37.37 23.05 5.80
CA ASP A 143 36.64 22.75 4.56
C ASP A 143 37.49 21.66 3.84
N ALA A 144 36.92 20.89 2.90
CA ALA A 144 37.56 20.44 1.65
C ALA A 144 36.99 19.12 1.07
N THR A 145 36.16 19.30 0.04
CA THR A 145 36.22 18.59 -1.27
C THR A 145 35.79 17.13 -1.39
N GLY A 146 34.82 16.92 -2.30
CA GLY A 146 34.44 15.64 -2.92
C GLY A 146 33.21 15.80 -3.80
N GLU A 147 33.39 16.12 -5.09
CA GLU A 147 32.31 16.12 -6.10
C GLU A 147 32.10 14.71 -6.71
N GLU A 148 31.01 14.56 -7.48
CA GLU A 148 30.48 13.35 -8.15
C GLU A 148 29.47 12.48 -7.34
N ASP A 149 28.58 11.78 -8.07
CA ASP A 149 27.52 10.84 -7.65
C ASP A 149 26.26 11.36 -6.90
N SER A 150 25.32 11.97 -7.63
CA SER A 150 23.94 12.25 -7.14
C SER A 150 22.90 11.17 -7.50
N ALA A 151 23.10 10.40 -8.57
CA ALA A 151 22.20 9.30 -8.98
C ALA A 151 22.26 8.06 -8.05
N ASP A 152 23.15 8.08 -7.05
CA ASP A 152 23.53 6.91 -6.27
C ASP A 152 23.10 6.96 -4.79
N ARG A 153 22.43 8.04 -4.34
CA ARG A 153 22.15 8.23 -2.90
C ARG A 153 21.20 7.21 -2.26
N GLY A 154 20.34 6.55 -3.04
CA GLY A 154 19.55 5.39 -2.57
C GLY A 154 20.23 4.04 -2.85
N ALA A 155 20.93 3.91 -4.00
CA ALA A 155 21.50 2.65 -4.47
C ALA A 155 22.87 2.30 -3.88
N ASN A 156 23.72 3.30 -3.63
CA ASN A 156 25.00 3.18 -2.91
C ASN A 156 24.89 3.45 -1.41
N ARG A 157 23.70 3.75 -0.86
CA ARG A 157 23.55 3.80 0.59
C ARG A 157 23.81 2.40 1.15
N PRO A 158 24.81 2.20 2.02
CA PRO A 158 25.00 0.91 2.67
C PRO A 158 23.71 0.53 3.40
N PRO A 159 23.34 -0.77 3.50
CA PRO A 159 22.18 -1.18 4.26
C PRO A 159 22.26 -0.56 5.67
N PRO A 160 21.14 -0.05 6.23
CA PRO A 160 21.18 0.76 7.45
C PRO A 160 21.90 0.03 8.59
N VAL A 161 21.77 -1.30 8.63
CA VAL A 161 22.62 -2.16 9.44
C VAL A 161 23.97 -2.42 8.76
N ASN A 162 24.90 -1.49 9.01
CA ASN A 162 26.31 -1.64 8.70
C ASN A 162 27.01 -2.54 9.73
N SER A 163 27.32 -3.78 9.33
CA SER A 163 28.16 -4.68 10.12
C SER A 163 29.35 -5.18 9.31
N ASP A 164 30.56 -4.94 9.84
CA ASP A 164 31.79 -5.59 9.39
C ASP A 164 31.83 -7.10 9.73
N ILE A 165 30.87 -7.58 10.53
CA ILE A 165 30.80 -8.94 11.08
C ILE A 165 29.42 -9.55 10.76
N LEU A 166 29.38 -10.52 9.84
CA LEU A 166 28.18 -11.33 9.62
C LEU A 166 28.09 -12.45 10.67
N PRO A 167 26.91 -12.75 11.23
CA PRO A 167 26.70 -13.75 12.29
C PRO A 167 26.71 -15.19 11.75
N LEU A 168 27.79 -15.57 11.06
CA LEU A 168 27.91 -16.85 10.35
C LEU A 168 28.99 -17.75 11.00
N PRO A 169 28.78 -19.08 11.09
CA PRO A 169 27.60 -19.82 10.62
C PRO A 169 26.39 -19.64 11.54
N TRP A 170 25.24 -19.34 10.94
CA TRP A 170 23.96 -19.13 11.63
C TRP A 170 23.47 -20.42 12.31
N LYS A 171 22.96 -20.27 13.53
CA LYS A 171 22.44 -21.34 14.41
C LYS A 171 21.06 -21.02 15.00
N GLY A 172 20.69 -19.76 15.09
CA GLY A 172 19.39 -19.31 15.59
C GLY A 172 18.25 -19.60 14.61
N ARG A 173 17.01 -19.27 14.98
CA ARG A 173 15.86 -19.42 14.08
C ARG A 173 15.61 -18.12 13.30
N LEU A 174 15.44 -18.23 11.98
CA LEU A 174 14.75 -17.20 11.21
C LEU A 174 13.25 -17.51 11.19
N GLY A 175 12.42 -16.47 11.26
CA GLY A 175 10.97 -16.55 11.20
C GLY A 175 10.32 -15.37 10.50
N TYR A 176 9.03 -15.47 10.24
CA TYR A 176 8.22 -14.44 9.58
C TYR A 176 6.87 -14.25 10.30
N ALA A 177 6.14 -13.20 9.93
CA ALA A 177 4.92 -12.79 10.61
C ALA A 177 3.60 -13.15 9.90
N CYS A 178 2.66 -13.68 10.69
CA CYS A 178 1.22 -13.81 10.46
C CYS A 178 0.76 -14.71 9.30
N LEU A 179 1.23 -14.47 8.08
CA LEU A 179 0.74 -15.08 6.85
C LEU A 179 1.87 -15.75 6.08
N ASN A 180 1.54 -16.85 5.41
CA ASN A 180 2.44 -17.56 4.50
C ASN A 180 1.90 -17.37 3.07
N THR A 181 2.65 -16.70 2.20
CA THR A 181 2.14 -16.27 0.89
C THR A 181 1.81 -17.48 -0.01
N TYR A 182 2.66 -18.50 0.03
CA TYR A 182 2.43 -19.75 -0.70
C TYR A 182 1.17 -20.49 -0.25
N LEU A 183 0.95 -20.61 1.07
CA LEU A 183 -0.20 -21.32 1.64
C LEU A 183 -1.52 -20.54 1.54
N ARG A 184 -1.48 -19.20 1.47
CA ARG A 184 -2.64 -18.35 1.18
C ARG A 184 -3.20 -18.66 -0.22
N ASN A 185 -2.33 -18.91 -1.18
CA ASN A 185 -2.67 -19.19 -2.58
C ASN A 185 -2.89 -20.69 -2.87
N ALA A 186 -2.88 -21.53 -1.84
CA ALA A 186 -3.21 -22.96 -1.96
C ALA A 186 -4.72 -23.17 -2.20
N ASN A 187 -5.11 -24.37 -2.66
CA ASN A 187 -6.51 -24.77 -2.76
C ASN A 187 -6.74 -26.13 -2.05
N PRO A 188 -7.50 -26.18 -0.94
CA PRO A 188 -8.13 -25.04 -0.26
C PRO A 188 -7.08 -24.12 0.38
N PRO A 189 -7.35 -22.80 0.46
CA PRO A 189 -6.43 -21.84 1.04
C PRO A 189 -6.33 -22.01 2.57
N VAL A 190 -5.14 -21.73 3.11
CA VAL A 190 -4.84 -21.84 4.53
C VAL A 190 -4.68 -20.42 5.08
N PHE A 191 -5.53 -20.05 6.04
CA PHE A 191 -5.53 -18.73 6.66
C PHE A 191 -5.50 -18.87 8.18
N SER A 192 -4.64 -18.12 8.86
CA SER A 192 -4.62 -18.00 10.33
C SER A 192 -5.00 -16.60 10.80
N SER A 193 -5.97 -15.97 10.11
CA SER A 193 -6.36 -14.58 10.35
C SER A 193 -7.72 -14.21 9.72
N ARG A 194 -8.65 -15.16 9.57
CA ARG A 194 -10.02 -14.85 9.14
C ARG A 194 -10.67 -13.96 10.18
N THR A 195 -11.06 -12.75 9.79
CA THR A 195 -11.76 -11.76 10.59
C THR A 195 -13.15 -11.48 10.01
N CYS A 196 -13.95 -10.64 10.66
CA CYS A 196 -15.26 -10.20 10.16
C CYS A 196 -15.55 -8.76 10.61
N ARG A 197 -16.57 -8.12 10.03
CA ARG A 197 -17.07 -6.81 10.52
C ARG A 197 -18.11 -7.02 11.62
N MET A 198 -18.38 -5.98 12.43
CA MET A 198 -19.42 -6.03 13.47
C MET A 198 -20.81 -6.33 12.88
N ALA A 199 -21.10 -5.76 11.70
CA ALA A 199 -22.32 -6.02 10.94
C ALA A 199 -22.52 -7.52 10.67
N SER A 200 -21.46 -8.25 10.33
CA SER A 200 -21.49 -9.70 10.11
C SER A 200 -21.96 -10.43 11.38
N ILE A 201 -21.44 -10.08 12.57
CA ILE A 201 -21.88 -10.69 13.83
C ILE A 201 -23.38 -10.47 14.07
N ILE A 202 -23.87 -9.26 13.79
CA ILE A 202 -25.27 -8.88 13.97
C ILE A 202 -26.16 -9.65 12.99
N GLU A 203 -25.75 -9.77 11.72
CA GLU A 203 -26.46 -10.53 10.69
C GLU A 203 -26.52 -12.03 11.01
N HIS A 204 -25.41 -12.64 11.43
CA HIS A 204 -25.34 -14.06 11.80
C HIS A 204 -26.03 -14.37 13.15
N ARG A 205 -26.67 -13.38 13.79
CA ARG A 205 -27.68 -13.65 14.84
C ARG A 205 -28.95 -14.28 14.27
N HIS A 206 -29.21 -14.11 12.99
CA HIS A 206 -30.39 -14.68 12.35
C HIS A 206 -30.11 -16.12 11.83
N PRO A 207 -31.09 -17.03 11.84
CA PRO A 207 -30.95 -18.32 11.16
C PRO A 207 -30.82 -18.15 9.64
N LEU A 208 -30.15 -19.08 8.99
CA LEU A 208 -30.08 -19.16 7.53
C LEU A 208 -31.48 -19.21 6.88
N ALA A 209 -31.56 -18.75 5.63
CA ALA A 209 -32.76 -18.86 4.79
C ALA A 209 -33.27 -20.31 4.72
N SER A 210 -32.35 -21.25 4.42
CA SER A 210 -32.51 -22.70 4.39
C SER A 210 -31.63 -23.37 5.48
N PRO A 211 -32.16 -23.65 6.69
CA PRO A 211 -31.37 -24.18 7.81
C PRO A 211 -30.76 -25.57 7.60
N ASP A 212 -31.24 -26.34 6.60
CA ASP A 212 -30.76 -27.68 6.26
C ASP A 212 -29.62 -27.68 5.22
N GLU A 213 -29.28 -26.50 4.67
CA GLU A 213 -28.24 -26.31 3.66
C GLU A 213 -27.02 -25.58 4.28
N PRO A 214 -25.80 -25.76 3.73
CA PRO A 214 -24.63 -25.00 4.19
C PRO A 214 -24.80 -23.51 3.90
N GLU A 215 -24.15 -22.67 4.71
CA GLU A 215 -24.08 -21.22 4.49
C GLU A 215 -23.35 -20.90 3.18
N HIS A 216 -23.89 -19.95 2.43
CA HIS A 216 -23.33 -19.48 1.15
C HIS A 216 -23.71 -18.01 0.99
N ALA A 217 -22.75 -17.15 0.65
CA ALA A 217 -22.91 -15.68 0.59
C ALA A 217 -24.24 -15.23 -0.06
N THR A 218 -24.56 -15.83 -1.20
CA THR A 218 -25.82 -15.63 -1.93
C THR A 218 -26.90 -16.65 -1.63
N LYS A 219 -26.60 -17.92 -1.90
CA LYS A 219 -27.61 -18.97 -2.02
C LYS A 219 -28.28 -19.32 -0.69
N ASN A 220 -27.62 -19.08 0.44
CA ASN A 220 -28.13 -19.40 1.76
C ASN A 220 -27.47 -18.55 2.85
N ARG A 221 -27.93 -17.30 2.96
CA ARG A 221 -27.49 -16.30 3.95
C ARG A 221 -28.42 -16.21 5.18
N PRO A 222 -28.00 -15.57 6.29
CA PRO A 222 -28.88 -15.29 7.42
C PRO A 222 -30.13 -14.47 7.03
N ASP A 223 -31.31 -14.94 7.43
CA ASP A 223 -32.60 -14.34 7.08
C ASP A 223 -33.05 -13.38 8.18
N ARG A 224 -32.83 -12.08 7.94
CA ARG A 224 -33.09 -10.98 8.88
C ARG A 224 -34.56 -10.85 9.31
N ASN A 225 -35.50 -11.51 8.63
CA ASN A 225 -36.92 -11.56 9.00
C ASN A 225 -37.23 -12.59 10.09
N LYS A 226 -36.35 -13.58 10.31
CA LYS A 226 -36.47 -14.58 11.38
C LYS A 226 -35.88 -14.03 12.68
N PRO A 227 -36.31 -14.53 13.87
CA PRO A 227 -35.85 -13.99 15.15
C PRO A 227 -34.32 -14.08 15.32
N ALA A 228 -33.73 -12.96 15.74
CA ALA A 228 -32.31 -12.87 16.08
C ALA A 228 -32.00 -13.56 17.42
N ASP A 229 -30.84 -14.22 17.47
CA ASP A 229 -30.31 -14.92 18.62
C ASP A 229 -28.82 -14.58 18.79
N HIS A 230 -28.46 -14.00 19.93
CA HIS A 230 -27.09 -13.59 20.23
C HIS A 230 -26.10 -14.76 20.23
N GLU A 231 -26.54 -15.97 20.61
CA GLU A 231 -25.66 -17.15 20.62
C GLU A 231 -25.21 -17.56 19.22
N ARG A 232 -26.01 -17.29 18.18
CA ARG A 232 -25.65 -17.61 16.78
C ARG A 232 -24.54 -16.70 16.24
N GLY A 233 -24.67 -15.39 16.44
CA GLY A 233 -23.63 -14.42 16.04
C GLY A 233 -22.32 -14.67 16.78
N LEU A 234 -22.39 -15.05 18.06
CA LEU A 234 -21.22 -15.48 18.83
C LEU A 234 -20.62 -16.79 18.30
N LYS A 235 -21.45 -17.79 17.95
CA LYS A 235 -20.99 -19.06 17.38
C LYS A 235 -20.26 -18.88 16.04
N TYR A 236 -20.74 -17.97 15.18
CA TYR A 236 -20.09 -17.63 13.92
C TYR A 236 -18.64 -17.15 14.11
N VAL A 237 -18.39 -16.17 14.98
CA VAL A 237 -17.01 -15.68 15.24
C VAL A 237 -16.12 -16.72 15.91
N GLN A 238 -16.70 -17.58 16.76
CA GLN A 238 -15.99 -18.74 17.32
C GLN A 238 -15.60 -19.76 16.25
N GLU A 239 -16.44 -19.98 15.23
CA GLU A 239 -16.15 -20.89 14.11
C GLU A 239 -15.04 -20.35 13.20
N LEU A 240 -14.98 -19.03 12.96
CA LEU A 240 -13.84 -18.38 12.30
C LEU A 240 -12.54 -18.58 13.10
N GLY A 241 -12.58 -18.34 14.42
CA GLY A 241 -11.43 -18.58 15.31
C GLY A 241 -10.96 -20.04 15.33
N LEU A 242 -11.90 -21.00 15.29
CA LEU A 242 -11.58 -22.43 15.15
C LEU A 242 -10.93 -22.76 13.80
N ALA A 243 -11.39 -22.15 12.70
CA ALA A 243 -10.79 -22.34 11.39
C ALA A 243 -9.33 -21.83 11.38
N ASN A 244 -9.10 -20.63 11.95
CA ASN A 244 -7.76 -20.06 12.09
C ASN A 244 -6.85 -20.95 12.95
N ALA A 245 -7.34 -21.42 14.10
CA ALA A 245 -6.58 -22.29 15.00
C ALA A 245 -6.20 -23.65 14.38
N ARG A 246 -7.08 -24.23 13.55
CA ARG A 246 -6.78 -25.48 12.79
C ARG A 246 -5.69 -25.28 11.75
N ASP A 247 -5.62 -24.10 11.14
CA ASP A 247 -4.66 -23.80 10.07
C ASP A 247 -3.22 -23.60 10.59
N ILE A 248 -3.03 -23.28 11.87
CA ILE A 248 -1.70 -23.22 12.53
C ILE A 248 -0.91 -24.52 12.30
N VAL A 249 -1.55 -25.69 12.44
CA VAL A 249 -0.90 -27.01 12.27
C VAL A 249 -0.34 -27.17 10.86
N LYS A 250 -1.07 -26.70 9.84
CA LYS A 250 -0.65 -26.77 8.43
C LYS A 250 0.55 -25.86 8.19
N MET A 251 0.53 -24.65 8.73
CA MET A 251 1.62 -23.68 8.62
C MET A 251 2.90 -24.17 9.30
N ILE A 252 2.82 -24.71 10.53
CA ILE A 252 3.99 -25.27 11.23
C ILE A 252 4.62 -26.41 10.42
N ARG A 253 3.82 -27.36 9.91
CA ARG A 253 4.33 -28.50 9.12
C ARG A 253 4.98 -28.04 7.80
N TRP A 254 4.38 -27.05 7.13
CA TRP A 254 4.97 -26.45 5.93
C TRP A 254 6.29 -25.73 6.24
N ASN A 255 6.33 -24.90 7.29
CA ASN A 255 7.54 -24.19 7.73
C ASN A 255 8.68 -25.16 7.98
N VAL A 256 8.41 -26.23 8.74
CA VAL A 256 9.41 -27.26 9.09
C VAL A 256 9.93 -27.98 7.84
N LYS A 257 9.07 -28.29 6.86
CA LYS A 257 9.49 -28.89 5.58
C LYS A 257 10.55 -28.02 4.89
N TYR A 258 10.39 -26.70 4.94
CA TYR A 258 11.27 -25.74 4.28
C TYR A 258 12.28 -25.04 5.22
N GLY A 259 12.54 -25.62 6.39
CA GLY A 259 13.61 -25.21 7.31
C GLY A 259 13.27 -24.06 8.28
N ILE A 260 12.06 -23.50 8.21
CA ILE A 260 11.59 -22.44 9.11
C ILE A 260 11.06 -23.06 10.41
N ARG A 261 11.44 -22.49 11.57
CA ARG A 261 11.03 -22.96 12.90
C ARG A 261 10.60 -21.84 13.85
N PHE A 262 10.30 -20.66 13.32
CA PHE A 262 9.85 -19.51 14.09
C PHE A 262 8.79 -18.77 13.29
N MET A 263 7.68 -18.39 13.93
CA MET A 263 6.59 -17.64 13.30
C MET A 263 5.86 -16.80 14.33
N ARG A 264 5.48 -15.58 13.97
CA ARG A 264 4.52 -14.78 14.75
C ARG A 264 3.11 -15.15 14.30
N LEU A 265 2.26 -15.60 15.23
CA LEU A 265 0.83 -15.79 15.00
C LEU A 265 0.15 -14.41 14.84
N SER A 266 -0.93 -14.37 14.06
CA SER A 266 -1.74 -13.15 13.90
C SER A 266 -2.30 -12.67 15.25
N SER A 267 -2.50 -11.36 15.41
CA SER A 267 -3.30 -10.83 16.52
C SER A 267 -4.78 -11.24 16.35
N GLU A 268 -5.27 -11.09 15.12
CA GLU A 268 -6.65 -11.32 14.67
C GLU A 268 -7.01 -12.81 14.50
N MET A 269 -6.40 -13.68 15.30
CA MET A 269 -6.68 -15.12 15.31
C MET A 269 -8.13 -15.44 15.72
N PHE A 270 -8.70 -14.66 16.64
CA PHE A 270 -10.05 -14.80 17.17
C PHE A 270 -10.77 -13.42 17.14
N PRO A 271 -11.51 -13.09 16.07
CA PRO A 271 -12.07 -11.76 15.89
C PRO A 271 -13.02 -11.39 17.03
N PHE A 272 -12.89 -10.15 17.53
CA PHE A 272 -13.62 -9.58 18.67
C PHE A 272 -13.43 -10.26 20.05
N ALA A 273 -12.51 -11.22 20.22
CA ALA A 273 -12.36 -11.93 21.51
C ALA A 273 -12.13 -11.00 22.73
N SER A 274 -11.40 -9.90 22.56
CA SER A 274 -11.10 -8.87 23.58
C SER A 274 -12.10 -7.70 23.65
N HIS A 275 -13.12 -7.70 22.78
CA HIS A 275 -14.16 -6.66 22.71
C HIS A 275 -14.98 -6.57 24.02
N GLN A 276 -15.48 -5.39 24.35
CA GLN A 276 -16.20 -5.17 25.62
C GLN A 276 -17.53 -5.92 25.71
N GLU A 277 -18.34 -5.84 24.64
CA GLU A 277 -19.71 -6.40 24.62
C GLU A 277 -19.77 -7.79 23.98
N HIS A 278 -19.19 -7.94 22.79
CA HIS A 278 -19.13 -9.21 22.04
C HIS A 278 -17.88 -10.07 22.32
N GLY A 279 -17.11 -9.74 23.35
CA GLY A 279 -15.92 -10.51 23.76
C GLY A 279 -16.26 -11.90 24.31
N TYR A 280 -15.30 -12.82 24.21
CA TYR A 280 -15.51 -14.21 24.59
C TYR A 280 -14.22 -14.90 25.02
N LYS A 281 -14.39 -16.00 25.77
CA LYS A 281 -13.28 -16.86 26.21
C LYS A 281 -13.02 -17.98 25.21
N LEU A 282 -11.75 -18.29 25.01
CA LEU A 282 -11.27 -19.30 24.05
C LEU A 282 -11.39 -20.70 24.64
N ALA A 283 -11.11 -20.84 25.93
CA ALA A 283 -11.06 -22.14 26.60
C ALA A 283 -12.31 -23.04 26.41
N PRO A 284 -13.56 -22.52 26.41
CA PRO A 284 -14.76 -23.34 26.21
C PRO A 284 -14.86 -24.08 24.88
N PHE A 285 -14.21 -23.59 23.81
CA PHE A 285 -14.39 -24.14 22.45
C PHE A 285 -13.07 -24.40 21.69
N ALA A 286 -12.03 -23.59 21.89
CA ALA A 286 -10.77 -23.67 21.14
C ALA A 286 -9.67 -24.51 21.83
N SER A 287 -9.84 -24.93 23.09
CA SER A 287 -8.81 -25.61 23.90
C SER A 287 -8.16 -26.80 23.19
N GLU A 288 -8.96 -27.71 22.60
CA GLU A 288 -8.44 -28.94 21.99
C GLU A 288 -7.64 -28.64 20.71
N VAL A 289 -8.13 -27.71 19.89
CA VAL A 289 -7.48 -27.33 18.61
C VAL A 289 -6.17 -26.59 18.87
N LEU A 290 -6.14 -25.67 19.83
CA LEU A 290 -4.92 -24.95 20.22
C LEU A 290 -3.89 -25.89 20.86
N ALA A 291 -4.32 -26.84 21.70
CA ALA A 291 -3.43 -27.85 22.27
C ALA A 291 -2.80 -28.76 21.20
N GLU A 292 -3.54 -29.14 20.14
CA GLU A 292 -2.97 -29.89 19.01
C GLU A 292 -1.97 -29.03 18.22
N ALA A 293 -2.27 -27.74 17.98
CA ALA A 293 -1.33 -26.82 17.36
C ALA A 293 -0.02 -26.69 18.14
N GLY A 294 -0.09 -26.59 19.47
CA GLY A 294 1.10 -26.54 20.33
C GLY A 294 1.82 -27.88 20.51
N LYS A 295 1.13 -29.01 20.42
CA LYS A 295 1.75 -30.35 20.33
C LYS A 295 2.63 -30.45 19.06
N VAL A 296 2.12 -30.01 17.91
CA VAL A 296 2.89 -29.98 16.65
C VAL A 296 4.02 -28.94 16.71
N ALA A 297 3.81 -27.79 17.37
CA ALA A 297 4.89 -26.83 17.63
C ALA A 297 6.01 -27.45 18.50
N ALA A 298 5.64 -28.20 19.53
CA ALA A 298 6.57 -28.89 20.42
C ALA A 298 7.37 -30.00 19.70
N GLU A 299 6.70 -30.81 18.88
CA GLU A 299 7.30 -31.88 18.08
C GLU A 299 8.50 -31.39 17.25
N PHE A 300 8.35 -30.22 16.62
CA PHE A 300 9.39 -29.66 15.74
C PHE A 300 10.26 -28.58 16.40
N ASN A 301 10.08 -28.31 17.70
CA ASN A 301 10.74 -27.20 18.42
C ASN A 301 10.51 -25.83 17.72
N HIS A 302 9.28 -25.62 17.24
CA HIS A 302 8.87 -24.43 16.52
C HIS A 302 8.44 -23.34 17.51
N ARG A 303 9.15 -22.21 17.50
CA ARG A 303 8.81 -21.04 18.33
C ARG A 303 7.59 -20.33 17.76
N LEU A 304 6.68 -19.88 18.64
CA LEU A 304 5.48 -19.12 18.30
C LEU A 304 5.42 -17.89 19.20
N THR A 305 5.10 -16.71 18.66
CA THR A 305 4.90 -15.46 19.42
C THR A 305 3.67 -14.71 18.91
N THR A 306 3.16 -13.73 19.64
CA THR A 306 2.13 -12.79 19.15
C THR A 306 2.60 -11.34 19.31
N HIS A 307 2.02 -10.43 18.53
CA HIS A 307 2.16 -9.00 18.72
C HIS A 307 0.75 -8.40 18.72
N PRO A 308 0.18 -8.08 19.89
CA PRO A 308 -1.05 -7.28 20.01
C PRO A 308 -1.04 -6.04 19.12
N GLY A 309 -2.21 -5.58 18.69
CA GLY A 309 -2.32 -4.43 17.78
C GLY A 309 -1.86 -3.10 18.42
N GLN A 310 -1.58 -2.11 17.56
CA GLN A 310 -1.07 -0.78 17.96
C GLN A 310 -1.96 -0.02 18.96
N PHE A 311 -3.23 -0.41 19.09
CA PHE A 311 -4.20 0.19 20.02
C PHE A 311 -4.09 -0.37 21.47
N THR A 312 -3.28 -1.39 21.73
CA THR A 312 -3.12 -2.04 23.05
C THR A 312 -2.21 -1.21 24.00
N GLN A 313 -2.57 0.07 24.19
CA GLN A 313 -1.73 1.08 24.84
C GLN A 313 -1.96 1.20 26.35
N ILE A 314 -1.23 0.42 27.17
CA ILE A 314 -1.34 0.49 28.64
C ILE A 314 -0.70 1.75 29.28
N GLY A 315 0.06 2.54 28.51
CA GLY A 315 0.56 3.87 28.90
C GLY A 315 -0.46 5.00 28.76
N SER A 316 -1.65 4.72 28.22
CA SER A 316 -2.64 5.76 27.87
C SER A 316 -3.17 6.53 29.09
N PRO A 317 -3.41 7.85 28.97
CA PRO A 317 -4.17 8.61 29.97
C PRO A 317 -5.66 8.24 29.99
N ARG A 318 -6.18 7.65 28.90
CA ARG A 318 -7.59 7.22 28.76
C ARG A 318 -7.83 5.88 29.46
N LYS A 319 -8.75 5.84 30.43
CA LYS A 319 -9.01 4.65 31.28
C LYS A 319 -9.65 3.51 30.49
N GLU A 320 -10.49 3.88 29.53
CA GLU A 320 -11.18 3.01 28.59
C GLU A 320 -10.19 2.30 27.65
N VAL A 321 -9.17 3.01 27.13
CA VAL A 321 -8.07 2.43 26.35
C VAL A 321 -7.25 1.45 27.19
N VAL A 322 -6.84 1.85 28.40
CA VAL A 322 -6.12 0.94 29.33
C VAL A 322 -6.96 -0.30 29.65
N SER A 323 -8.27 -0.14 29.84
CA SER A 323 -9.18 -1.26 30.12
C SER A 323 -9.34 -2.20 28.93
N ALA A 324 -9.37 -1.67 27.70
CA ALA A 324 -9.37 -2.47 26.48
C ALA A 324 -8.05 -3.21 26.29
N ALA A 325 -6.91 -2.52 26.43
CA ALA A 325 -5.58 -3.11 26.33
C ALA A 325 -5.37 -4.25 27.35
N ILE A 326 -5.88 -4.13 28.57
CA ILE A 326 -5.84 -5.22 29.57
C ILE A 326 -6.65 -6.44 29.12
N ARG A 327 -7.86 -6.26 28.56
CA ARG A 327 -8.65 -7.38 28.01
C ARG A 327 -7.92 -8.07 26.87
N ASP A 328 -7.25 -7.30 26.02
CA ASP A 328 -6.51 -7.79 24.86
C ASP A 328 -5.26 -8.60 25.25
N LEU A 329 -4.48 -8.10 26.19
CA LEU A 329 -3.35 -8.82 26.77
C LEU A 329 -3.78 -10.12 27.46
N GLU A 330 -4.92 -10.14 28.16
CA GLU A 330 -5.46 -11.38 28.74
C GLU A 330 -5.98 -12.36 27.69
N TYR A 331 -6.53 -11.89 26.57
CA TYR A 331 -6.88 -12.73 25.42
C TYR A 331 -5.65 -13.41 24.83
N HIS A 332 -4.58 -12.66 24.56
CA HIS A 332 -3.34 -13.23 24.04
C HIS A 332 -2.64 -14.17 25.03
N ASN A 333 -2.68 -13.86 26.33
CA ASN A 333 -2.21 -14.75 27.38
C ASN A 333 -3.00 -16.07 27.43
N GLU A 334 -4.33 -16.02 27.27
CA GLU A 334 -5.18 -17.21 27.17
C GLU A 334 -4.86 -18.04 25.92
N LEU A 335 -4.77 -17.40 24.75
CA LEU A 335 -4.40 -18.03 23.47
C LEU A 335 -3.09 -18.83 23.61
N LEU A 336 -2.01 -18.18 24.06
CA LEU A 336 -0.70 -18.82 24.21
C LEU A 336 -0.69 -19.90 25.30
N SER A 337 -1.48 -19.74 26.36
CA SER A 337 -1.60 -20.74 27.43
C SER A 337 -2.49 -21.93 27.07
N LEU A 338 -3.32 -21.82 26.03
CA LEU A 338 -4.08 -22.93 25.46
C LEU A 338 -3.30 -23.77 24.45
N LEU A 339 -2.16 -23.27 23.94
CA LEU A 339 -1.23 -24.08 23.13
C LEU A 339 -0.61 -25.24 23.93
N LYS A 340 -0.56 -25.18 25.27
CA LYS A 340 0.05 -26.22 26.14
C LYS A 340 1.50 -26.58 25.76
N LEU A 341 2.27 -25.58 25.34
CA LEU A 341 3.68 -25.73 24.98
C LEU A 341 4.51 -26.25 26.18
N PRO A 342 5.58 -27.05 25.94
CA PRO A 342 6.56 -27.41 26.96
C PRO A 342 7.26 -26.20 27.57
N ASP A 343 7.70 -26.31 28.82
CA ASP A 343 8.18 -25.20 29.67
C ASP A 343 9.04 -24.12 28.99
N GLN A 344 10.06 -24.50 28.20
CA GLN A 344 10.90 -23.51 27.50
C GLN A 344 10.17 -22.85 26.33
N LEU A 345 9.50 -23.62 25.46
CA LEU A 345 8.70 -23.05 24.37
C LEU A 345 7.56 -22.18 24.89
N ASN A 346 6.99 -22.53 26.04
CA ASN A 346 5.97 -21.73 26.71
C ASN A 346 6.52 -20.40 27.25
N ARG A 347 7.78 -20.36 27.71
CA ARG A 347 8.48 -19.10 28.05
C ARG A 347 8.83 -18.29 26.81
N ASP A 348 9.27 -18.96 25.74
CA ASP A 348 9.66 -18.35 24.47
C ASP A 348 8.46 -17.78 23.68
N ALA A 349 7.25 -18.20 24.04
CA ALA A 349 5.96 -17.68 23.59
C ALA A 349 5.58 -16.37 24.29
N VAL A 350 6.23 -15.30 23.80
CA VAL A 350 6.08 -13.91 24.25
C VAL A 350 5.02 -13.13 23.47
N MET A 351 4.55 -12.05 24.10
CA MET A 351 3.65 -11.04 23.52
C MET A 351 4.45 -9.74 23.38
N ILE A 352 4.72 -9.30 22.15
CA ILE A 352 5.54 -8.13 21.85
C ILE A 352 4.66 -6.88 21.84
N LEU A 353 5.08 -5.79 22.50
CA LEU A 353 4.29 -4.58 22.67
C LEU A 353 5.15 -3.31 22.47
N HIS A 354 4.71 -2.39 21.62
CA HIS A 354 5.23 -1.01 21.57
C HIS A 354 4.69 -0.19 22.76
N MET A 355 5.43 0.84 23.18
CA MET A 355 4.98 1.70 24.30
C MET A 355 3.78 2.58 23.91
N GLY A 356 3.64 2.93 22.62
CA GLY A 356 2.53 3.71 22.07
C GLY A 356 2.78 5.22 22.15
N GLY A 357 1.73 6.04 22.16
CA GLY A 357 1.90 7.51 22.16
C GLY A 357 2.69 8.04 23.38
N THR A 358 3.43 9.14 23.19
CA THR A 358 4.06 9.88 24.29
C THR A 358 3.07 10.74 25.09
N TYR A 359 1.91 11.05 24.51
CA TYR A 359 0.87 11.91 25.06
C TYR A 359 1.42 13.25 25.62
N GLY A 360 2.42 13.82 24.93
CA GLY A 360 3.08 15.08 25.31
C GLY A 360 4.16 14.98 26.39
N ASP A 361 4.30 13.83 27.07
CA ASP A 361 5.32 13.63 28.12
C ASP A 361 5.71 12.14 28.24
N LYS A 362 6.94 11.82 27.83
CA LYS A 362 7.53 10.47 27.97
C LYS A 362 7.59 10.03 29.44
N ASN A 363 8.03 10.87 30.37
CA ASN A 363 8.17 10.48 31.78
C ASN A 363 6.80 10.19 32.42
N ALA A 364 5.81 11.06 32.20
CA ALA A 364 4.45 10.80 32.68
C ALA A 364 3.83 9.54 32.05
N THR A 365 4.20 9.21 30.81
CA THR A 365 3.76 7.97 30.14
C THR A 365 4.42 6.73 30.75
N LEU A 366 5.73 6.78 31.02
CA LEU A 366 6.44 5.72 31.76
C LEU A 366 5.84 5.49 33.15
N ASP A 367 5.45 6.55 33.86
CA ASP A 367 4.81 6.42 35.18
C ASP A 367 3.40 5.83 35.12
N ARG A 368 2.59 6.19 34.11
CA ARG A 368 1.30 5.52 33.86
C ARG A 368 1.51 4.06 33.48
N PHE A 369 2.53 3.76 32.66
CA PHE A 369 2.91 2.39 32.31
C PHE A 369 3.30 1.59 33.56
N ARG A 370 4.20 2.09 34.43
CA ARG A 370 4.55 1.47 35.72
C ARG A 370 3.29 1.15 36.54
N GLN A 371 2.40 2.15 36.68
CA GLN A 371 1.18 2.01 37.46
C GLN A 371 0.25 0.94 36.86
N ASN A 372 0.08 0.88 35.55
CA ASN A 372 -0.83 -0.07 34.89
C ASN A 372 -0.22 -1.47 34.76
N TYR A 373 1.08 -1.58 34.46
CA TYR A 373 1.83 -2.84 34.48
C TYR A 373 1.70 -3.55 35.84
N SER A 374 1.76 -2.81 36.96
CA SER A 374 1.58 -3.39 38.29
C SER A 374 0.26 -4.17 38.44
N LYS A 375 -0.80 -3.76 37.73
CA LYS A 375 -2.17 -4.33 37.78
C LYS A 375 -2.37 -5.55 36.86
N LEU A 376 -1.47 -5.81 35.91
CA LEU A 376 -1.57 -6.94 34.98
C LEU A 376 -1.44 -8.29 35.72
N SER A 377 -2.02 -9.36 35.16
CA SER A 377 -1.83 -10.70 35.73
C SER A 377 -0.38 -11.19 35.58
N ASP A 378 0.01 -12.15 36.41
CA ASP A 378 1.33 -12.78 36.33
C ASP A 378 1.52 -13.54 35.00
N GLY A 379 0.45 -14.03 34.38
CA GLY A 379 0.50 -14.66 33.05
C GLY A 379 0.88 -13.66 31.95
N VAL A 380 0.25 -12.48 31.95
CA VAL A 380 0.61 -11.37 31.06
C VAL A 380 2.05 -10.92 31.34
N LYS A 381 2.40 -10.64 32.61
CA LYS A 381 3.76 -10.21 33.01
C LYS A 381 4.84 -11.23 32.66
N ALA A 382 4.55 -12.53 32.69
CA ALA A 382 5.50 -13.57 32.32
C ALA A 382 5.83 -13.59 30.82
N ARG A 383 4.90 -13.16 29.96
CA ARG A 383 5.02 -13.22 28.50
C ARG A 383 5.30 -11.88 27.82
N MET A 384 4.91 -10.77 28.44
CA MET A 384 5.04 -9.45 27.83
C MET A 384 6.51 -9.04 27.69
N VAL A 385 6.85 -8.54 26.51
CA VAL A 385 8.14 -7.95 26.14
C VAL A 385 7.88 -6.60 25.48
N LEU A 386 8.78 -5.64 25.66
CA LEU A 386 8.65 -4.30 25.06
C LEU A 386 9.58 -4.17 23.85
N GLU A 387 9.14 -3.43 22.84
CA GLU A 387 9.88 -3.17 21.61
C GLU A 387 10.04 -1.67 21.38
N ASN A 388 11.20 -1.24 20.89
CA ASN A 388 11.37 0.12 20.38
C ASN A 388 10.55 0.33 19.10
N ASP A 389 9.88 1.46 18.99
CA ASP A 389 9.07 1.83 17.83
C ASP A 389 9.78 2.84 16.93
N ASP A 390 9.12 3.22 15.84
CA ASP A 390 9.61 4.03 14.72
C ASP A 390 9.24 5.52 14.82
N VAL A 391 8.54 5.91 15.89
CA VAL A 391 8.00 7.27 16.06
C VAL A 391 8.50 7.93 17.33
N ALA A 392 8.49 7.22 18.47
CA ALA A 392 8.49 7.86 19.78
C ALA A 392 9.49 7.26 20.78
N TRP A 393 9.70 5.94 20.76
CA TRP A 393 10.38 5.24 21.85
C TRP A 393 11.59 4.45 21.38
N SER A 394 12.76 5.02 21.64
CA SER A 394 14.05 4.43 21.31
C SER A 394 14.47 3.32 22.26
N VAL A 395 15.55 2.62 21.90
CA VAL A 395 16.26 1.70 22.77
C VAL A 395 16.70 2.36 24.08
N HIS A 396 17.12 3.63 24.00
CA HIS A 396 17.61 4.40 25.15
C HIS A 396 16.48 4.78 26.12
N ASP A 397 15.27 5.04 25.61
CA ASP A 397 14.08 5.33 26.42
C ASP A 397 13.56 4.08 27.15
N LEU A 398 13.48 2.94 26.43
CA LEU A 398 12.76 1.76 26.91
C LEU A 398 13.61 0.80 27.73
N LEU A 399 14.91 0.68 27.47
CA LEU A 399 15.75 -0.27 28.19
C LEU A 399 15.78 -0.02 29.72
N PRO A 400 15.85 1.22 30.25
CA PRO A 400 15.81 1.47 31.69
C PRO A 400 14.53 0.94 32.36
N ILE A 401 13.35 1.16 31.76
CA ILE A 401 12.09 0.64 32.32
C ILE A 401 11.96 -0.88 32.13
N CYS A 402 12.56 -1.45 31.08
CA CYS A 402 12.69 -2.90 30.90
C CYS A 402 13.58 -3.55 31.98
N GLU A 403 14.67 -2.89 32.37
CA GLU A 403 15.51 -3.29 33.50
C GLU A 403 14.77 -3.18 34.83
N GLU A 404 14.11 -2.05 35.10
CA GLU A 404 13.35 -1.77 36.33
C GLU A 404 12.19 -2.76 36.55
N LEU A 405 11.29 -2.90 35.57
CA LEU A 405 10.07 -3.70 35.68
C LEU A 405 10.28 -5.19 35.36
N ASN A 406 11.54 -5.57 35.11
CA ASN A 406 11.94 -6.89 34.64
C ASN A 406 11.12 -7.34 33.42
N ILE A 407 11.12 -6.53 32.36
CA ILE A 407 10.48 -6.82 31.08
C ILE A 407 11.61 -7.08 30.05
N PRO A 408 11.59 -8.18 29.29
CA PRO A 408 12.56 -8.37 28.21
C PRO A 408 12.35 -7.34 27.11
N MET A 409 13.45 -6.83 26.56
CA MET A 409 13.40 -5.86 25.48
C MET A 409 13.69 -6.52 24.13
N VAL A 410 12.72 -6.46 23.21
CA VAL A 410 12.94 -6.74 21.78
C VAL A 410 13.63 -5.51 21.19
N LEU A 411 14.80 -5.73 20.59
CA LEU A 411 15.40 -4.74 19.69
C LEU A 411 14.81 -4.96 18.30
N ASP A 412 14.21 -3.91 17.73
CA ASP A 412 13.99 -3.79 16.29
C ASP A 412 15.05 -2.86 15.70
N TYR A 413 15.83 -3.40 14.76
CA TYR A 413 16.91 -2.66 14.09
C TYR A 413 16.40 -1.64 13.08
N HIS A 414 15.26 -1.89 12.43
CA HIS A 414 14.66 -0.98 11.47
C HIS A 414 14.10 0.25 12.19
N HIS A 415 13.27 0.03 13.21
CA HIS A 415 12.72 1.07 14.08
C HIS A 415 13.80 1.93 14.76
N HIS A 416 14.89 1.32 15.25
CA HIS A 416 16.00 2.09 15.82
C HIS A 416 16.68 3.00 14.79
N ASN A 417 16.79 2.55 13.53
CA ASN A 417 17.44 3.32 12.46
C ASN A 417 16.57 4.43 11.85
N ILE A 418 15.36 4.66 12.38
CA ILE A 418 14.40 5.65 11.85
C ILE A 418 13.88 6.64 12.91
N ILE A 419 14.26 6.48 14.18
CA ILE A 419 14.13 7.57 15.16
C ILE A 419 15.26 8.59 14.94
N PHE A 420 14.88 9.81 14.58
CA PHE A 420 15.80 10.93 14.35
C PHE A 420 16.01 11.77 15.62
N ASP A 421 16.68 11.20 16.62
CA ASP A 421 17.15 11.93 17.81
C ASP A 421 18.63 12.30 17.65
N PRO A 422 19.08 13.55 17.92
CA PRO A 422 20.49 13.95 17.80
C PRO A 422 21.49 13.16 18.66
N SER A 423 21.01 12.44 19.69
CA SER A 423 21.82 11.55 20.53
C SER A 423 21.89 10.10 20.01
N ILE A 424 21.06 9.75 19.02
CA ILE A 424 20.99 8.42 18.38
C ILE A 424 21.74 8.45 17.06
N ARG A 425 22.53 7.41 16.77
CA ARG A 425 23.43 7.38 15.61
C ARG A 425 22.96 6.35 14.61
N GLU A 426 22.46 6.78 13.46
CA GLU A 426 22.00 5.91 12.37
C GLU A 426 22.92 4.70 12.10
N GLY A 427 22.31 3.52 12.06
CA GLY A 427 22.98 2.22 11.99
C GLY A 427 23.17 1.58 13.36
N SER A 428 23.84 0.43 13.39
CA SER A 428 23.88 -0.44 14.58
C SER A 428 24.94 -0.11 15.63
N LYS A 429 25.83 0.87 15.42
CA LYS A 429 27.04 1.03 16.25
C LYS A 429 26.77 1.55 17.66
N ASP A 430 25.75 2.38 17.84
CA ASP A 430 25.33 2.89 19.16
C ASP A 430 24.66 1.79 20.01
N ILE A 431 23.82 0.95 19.40
CA ILE A 431 23.09 -0.12 20.08
C ILE A 431 23.94 -1.36 20.43
N ILE A 432 25.10 -1.56 19.79
CA ILE A 432 26.03 -2.66 20.13
C ILE A 432 26.40 -2.64 21.62
N ASP A 433 26.71 -1.47 22.18
CA ASP A 433 27.07 -1.33 23.60
C ASP A 433 25.91 -1.66 24.57
N TYR A 434 24.68 -1.75 24.05
CA TYR A 434 23.49 -2.14 24.81
C TYR A 434 23.15 -3.63 24.70
N TYR A 435 23.81 -4.41 23.84
CA TYR A 435 23.43 -5.82 23.61
C TYR A 435 23.52 -6.69 24.86
N ASP A 436 24.56 -6.55 25.68
CA ASP A 436 24.67 -7.31 26.94
C ASP A 436 23.57 -6.93 27.95
N ARG A 437 23.17 -5.65 27.99
CA ARG A 437 22.07 -5.18 28.84
C ARG A 437 20.72 -5.71 28.36
N ILE A 438 20.46 -5.62 27.05
CA ILE A 438 19.27 -6.19 26.41
C ILE A 438 19.24 -7.71 26.67
N LYS A 439 20.31 -8.45 26.39
CA LYS A 439 20.46 -9.90 26.65
C LYS A 439 20.24 -10.27 28.11
N ALA A 440 20.66 -9.44 29.05
CA ALA A 440 20.38 -9.62 30.47
C ALA A 440 18.87 -9.56 30.77
N THR A 441 18.08 -8.72 30.09
CA THR A 441 16.62 -8.65 30.29
C THR A 441 15.91 -9.97 29.96
N TRP A 442 16.34 -10.67 28.90
CA TRP A 442 15.84 -12.00 28.52
C TRP A 442 16.34 -13.09 29.47
N THR A 443 17.63 -13.05 29.78
CA THR A 443 18.30 -14.03 30.65
C THR A 443 17.66 -14.07 32.04
N ARG A 444 17.29 -12.92 32.62
CA ARG A 444 16.60 -12.83 33.93
C ARG A 444 15.24 -13.55 33.97
N LYS A 445 14.55 -13.71 32.83
CA LYS A 445 13.30 -14.50 32.73
C LYS A 445 13.49 -15.94 32.23
N GLY A 446 14.69 -16.33 31.83
CA GLY A 446 14.94 -17.64 31.22
C GLY A 446 14.20 -17.84 29.88
N ILE A 447 14.01 -16.74 29.13
CA ILE A 447 13.38 -16.72 27.82
C ILE A 447 14.50 -16.66 26.76
N THR A 448 14.40 -17.46 25.70
CA THR A 448 15.31 -17.38 24.55
C THR A 448 15.18 -16.00 23.93
N GLN A 449 16.29 -15.25 23.81
CA GLN A 449 16.27 -13.92 23.24
C GLN A 449 15.71 -13.93 21.80
N LYS A 450 15.02 -12.85 21.41
CA LYS A 450 14.73 -12.56 20.02
C LYS A 450 14.93 -11.09 19.69
N MET A 451 15.08 -10.79 18.41
CA MET A 451 15.07 -9.44 17.86
C MET A 451 14.17 -9.40 16.62
N HIS A 452 13.81 -8.22 16.18
CA HIS A 452 13.13 -7.98 14.91
C HIS A 452 14.11 -7.38 13.90
N TYR A 453 13.95 -7.73 12.63
CA TYR A 453 14.81 -7.22 11.58
C TYR A 453 14.03 -6.95 10.30
N SER A 454 14.17 -5.73 9.81
CA SER A 454 13.80 -5.31 8.46
C SER A 454 14.88 -4.39 7.88
N GLU A 455 14.67 -4.01 6.63
CA GLU A 455 15.41 -2.95 5.94
C GLU A 455 14.39 -2.00 5.31
N GLN A 456 14.74 -0.72 5.25
CA GLN A 456 14.02 0.31 4.49
C GLN A 456 13.88 -0.10 3.02
N THR A 457 12.86 0.40 2.31
CA THR A 457 12.79 0.27 0.84
C THR A 457 14.03 0.89 0.19
N ALA A 458 14.44 0.37 -0.98
CA ALA A 458 15.67 0.83 -1.63
C ALA A 458 15.62 2.31 -2.11
N SER A 459 14.42 2.86 -2.22
CA SER A 459 14.12 4.26 -2.56
C SER A 459 13.89 5.15 -1.33
N ALA A 460 14.05 4.65 -0.10
CA ALA A 460 13.74 5.40 1.11
C ALA A 460 14.70 6.58 1.36
N VAL A 461 14.21 7.80 1.11
CA VAL A 461 14.96 9.04 1.34
C VAL A 461 14.40 9.80 2.55
N THR A 462 13.09 10.06 2.58
CA THR A 462 12.41 10.85 3.63
C THR A 462 12.24 10.07 4.95
N PRO A 463 12.01 10.74 6.10
CA PRO A 463 11.64 10.06 7.35
C PRO A 463 10.43 9.13 7.21
N ARG A 464 9.41 9.53 6.41
CA ARG A 464 8.20 8.74 6.13
C ARG A 464 8.54 7.47 5.33
N ASP A 465 9.27 7.60 4.22
CA ASP A 465 9.64 6.45 3.40
C ASP A 465 10.51 5.44 4.13
N ARG A 466 11.33 5.91 5.07
CA ARG A 466 12.16 5.04 5.90
C ARG A 466 11.34 4.18 6.86
N ARG A 467 10.09 4.53 7.21
CA ARG A 467 9.19 3.62 7.95
C ARG A 467 8.83 2.39 7.10
N LYS A 468 8.73 2.52 5.77
CA LYS A 468 8.29 1.45 4.85
C LYS A 468 9.27 0.27 4.84
N HIS A 469 8.78 -0.90 5.23
CA HIS A 469 9.52 -2.16 5.18
C HIS A 469 9.74 -2.61 3.73
N SER A 470 10.95 -3.06 3.42
CA SER A 470 11.31 -3.70 2.14
C SER A 470 10.53 -5.00 1.88
N ALA A 471 10.43 -5.39 0.60
CA ALA A 471 9.85 -6.67 0.19
C ALA A 471 10.67 -7.86 0.74
N ARG A 472 12.00 -7.78 0.59
CA ARG A 472 12.99 -8.73 1.09
C ARG A 472 14.23 -7.99 1.61
N VAL A 473 14.73 -8.45 2.75
CA VAL A 473 15.99 -7.96 3.35
C VAL A 473 17.22 -8.59 2.68
N LYS A 474 18.33 -7.84 2.61
CA LYS A 474 19.55 -8.20 1.87
C LYS A 474 20.66 -8.76 2.75
N THR A 475 20.69 -8.44 4.06
CA THR A 475 21.77 -8.86 4.96
C THR A 475 21.28 -9.47 6.29
N LEU A 476 22.20 -9.74 7.21
CA LEU A 476 21.91 -10.13 8.59
C LEU A 476 22.48 -9.07 9.55
N PRO A 477 21.81 -8.75 10.67
CA PRO A 477 22.30 -7.80 11.64
C PRO A 477 23.52 -8.30 12.45
N PRO A 478 24.29 -7.42 13.14
CA PRO A 478 25.46 -7.75 13.96
C PRO A 478 25.12 -8.48 15.28
N CYS A 479 24.15 -9.38 15.27
CA CYS A 479 23.74 -10.13 16.45
C CYS A 479 24.61 -11.38 16.69
N GLU A 480 24.34 -12.10 17.77
CA GLU A 480 24.95 -13.42 18.01
C GLU A 480 24.43 -14.46 16.99
N PRO A 481 25.26 -15.40 16.50
CA PRO A 481 24.83 -16.41 15.52
C PRO A 481 23.69 -17.34 15.98
N ASP A 482 23.37 -17.39 17.27
CA ASP A 482 22.28 -18.19 17.85
C ASP A 482 21.00 -17.40 18.16
N MET A 483 20.93 -16.12 17.75
CA MET A 483 19.76 -15.25 17.91
C MET A 483 18.52 -15.75 17.14
N ASP A 484 17.33 -15.73 17.75
CA ASP A 484 16.09 -15.87 17.00
C ASP A 484 15.69 -14.51 16.37
N LEU A 485 15.67 -14.42 15.03
CA LEU A 485 15.27 -13.21 14.30
C LEU A 485 13.88 -13.38 13.68
N MET A 486 13.01 -12.42 13.94
CA MET A 486 11.77 -12.22 13.17
C MET A 486 12.08 -11.30 12.00
N ILE A 487 11.84 -11.76 10.77
CA ILE A 487 12.00 -10.98 9.56
C ILE A 487 10.68 -10.26 9.27
N GLU A 488 10.67 -8.95 9.51
CA GLU A 488 9.52 -8.06 9.36
C GLU A 488 9.52 -7.46 7.93
N ALA A 489 9.34 -8.29 6.91
CA ALA A 489 9.35 -7.86 5.50
C ALA A 489 7.97 -8.02 4.83
N LYS A 490 7.72 -7.37 3.68
CA LYS A 490 6.42 -7.50 3.00
C LYS A 490 6.17 -8.96 2.53
N ASP A 491 7.16 -9.63 1.95
CA ASP A 491 7.01 -10.97 1.35
C ASP A 491 7.10 -12.15 2.33
N LYS A 492 7.05 -11.87 3.65
CA LYS A 492 6.94 -12.88 4.72
C LYS A 492 7.99 -14.00 4.63
N GLU A 493 7.60 -15.24 4.35
CA GLU A 493 8.50 -16.38 4.31
C GLU A 493 9.49 -16.33 3.12
N GLN A 494 9.17 -15.61 2.05
CA GLN A 494 10.07 -15.49 0.89
C GLN A 494 11.31 -14.66 1.23
N ALA A 495 11.18 -13.64 2.08
CA ALA A 495 12.34 -12.89 2.61
C ALA A 495 13.25 -13.78 3.46
N VAL A 496 12.67 -14.71 4.23
CA VAL A 496 13.44 -15.73 4.98
C VAL A 496 14.17 -16.67 4.01
N PHE A 497 13.51 -17.13 2.94
CA PHE A 497 14.15 -17.95 1.91
C PHE A 497 15.27 -17.21 1.16
N GLU A 498 15.13 -15.90 0.91
CA GLU A 498 16.16 -15.09 0.27
C GLU A 498 17.43 -15.00 1.13
N LEU A 499 17.29 -14.75 2.44
CA LEU A 499 18.41 -14.80 3.39
C LEU A 499 19.04 -16.18 3.47
N MET A 500 18.21 -17.22 3.59
CA MET A 500 18.69 -18.62 3.63
C MET A 500 19.49 -18.97 2.38
N ARG A 501 19.02 -18.56 1.19
CA ARG A 501 19.70 -18.78 -0.09
C ARG A 501 20.99 -17.97 -0.20
N THR A 502 20.95 -16.68 0.12
CA THR A 502 22.06 -15.73 0.02
C THR A 502 23.25 -16.17 0.88
N PHE A 503 23.00 -16.51 2.14
CA PHE A 503 24.04 -16.91 3.10
C PHE A 503 24.22 -18.42 3.24
N LYS A 504 23.50 -19.23 2.44
CA LYS A 504 23.50 -20.71 2.47
C LYS A 504 23.24 -21.29 3.86
N LEU A 505 22.27 -20.71 4.55
CA LEU A 505 21.91 -21.07 5.94
C LEU A 505 21.32 -22.50 6.01
N PRO A 506 21.37 -23.18 7.17
CA PRO A 506 20.88 -24.55 7.30
C PRO A 506 19.45 -24.73 6.75
N GLY A 507 19.29 -25.62 5.77
CA GLY A 507 18.01 -25.85 5.09
C GLY A 507 17.78 -25.06 3.80
N TRP A 508 18.68 -24.17 3.37
CA TRP A 508 18.51 -23.36 2.14
C TRP A 508 18.18 -24.16 0.87
N ASN A 509 18.55 -25.44 0.84
CA ASN A 509 18.35 -26.33 -0.30
C ASN A 509 17.01 -27.08 -0.29
N THR A 510 16.19 -26.96 0.75
CA THR A 510 14.92 -27.72 0.87
C THR A 510 13.76 -27.08 0.12
N PHE A 511 13.89 -25.81 -0.28
CA PHE A 511 12.91 -25.04 -1.07
C PHE A 511 13.40 -24.74 -2.50
N ASN A 512 14.40 -25.48 -3.01
CA ASN A 512 14.93 -25.29 -4.37
C ASN A 512 13.89 -25.55 -5.49
N ASP A 513 12.79 -26.25 -5.18
CA ASP A 513 11.66 -26.51 -6.07
C ASP A 513 10.43 -25.65 -5.75
N ILE A 514 10.49 -24.77 -4.74
CA ILE A 514 9.54 -23.67 -4.59
C ILE A 514 9.90 -22.60 -5.63
N VAL A 515 8.93 -22.25 -6.47
CA VAL A 515 8.99 -21.05 -7.30
C VAL A 515 8.91 -19.85 -6.36
N PRO A 516 9.90 -18.93 -6.36
CA PRO A 516 9.80 -17.68 -5.60
C PRO A 516 8.50 -16.96 -5.95
N HIS A 517 7.79 -16.46 -4.95
CA HIS A 517 6.65 -15.58 -5.22
C HIS A 517 7.21 -14.20 -5.60
N ASP A 518 7.35 -13.98 -6.90
CA ASP A 518 7.68 -12.67 -7.46
C ASP A 518 6.39 -11.86 -7.56
N ARG A 519 6.39 -10.67 -6.95
CA ARG A 519 5.35 -9.67 -7.12
C ARG A 519 5.63 -8.84 -8.38
N GLN A 520 4.60 -8.22 -8.95
CA GLN A 520 4.73 -7.42 -10.18
C GLN A 520 5.52 -6.11 -9.96
N ASP A 521 5.70 -5.65 -8.71
CA ASP A 521 6.43 -4.43 -8.33
C ASP A 521 7.95 -4.61 -8.08
N GLU A 522 8.57 -5.75 -8.41
CA GLU A 522 10.03 -5.94 -8.28
C GLU A 522 10.83 -5.80 -9.59
N SER A 523 11.81 -4.88 -9.60
CA SER A 523 12.72 -4.67 -10.74
C SER A 523 13.79 -5.77 -10.87
N ARG A 524 13.77 -6.49 -12.01
CA ARG A 524 14.71 -7.58 -12.28
C ARG A 524 16.15 -7.10 -12.53
N LYS A 525 17.12 -7.64 -11.78
CA LYS A 525 18.56 -7.47 -12.08
C LYS A 525 18.94 -8.11 -13.42
N ALA A 526 19.21 -7.28 -14.42
CA ALA A 526 19.60 -7.71 -15.76
C ALA A 526 20.91 -8.53 -15.77
N ILE A 527 20.84 -9.77 -16.27
CA ILE A 527 22.02 -10.62 -16.50
C ILE A 527 22.85 -10.03 -17.65
N LYS A 528 24.04 -9.50 -17.33
CA LYS A 528 24.95 -8.86 -18.30
C LYS A 528 25.40 -9.81 -19.43
N LYS A 529 24.68 -9.84 -20.55
CA LYS A 529 25.16 -10.42 -21.82
C LYS A 529 26.36 -9.60 -22.34
N LYS A 530 27.50 -10.26 -22.59
CA LYS A 530 28.69 -9.59 -23.15
C LYS A 530 28.41 -9.05 -24.56
N ALA A 531 28.63 -7.76 -24.76
CA ALA A 531 28.42 -7.10 -26.06
C ALA A 531 29.38 -7.60 -27.15
N LYS A 532 28.85 -7.89 -28.34
CA LYS A 532 29.65 -8.11 -29.56
C LYS A 532 30.06 -6.75 -30.16
N LYS A 533 31.32 -6.60 -30.55
CA LYS A 533 31.83 -5.41 -31.25
C LYS A 533 31.18 -5.26 -32.64
N GLY A 534 30.46 -4.16 -32.87
CA GLY A 534 29.97 -3.71 -34.19
C GLY A 534 30.73 -2.47 -34.68
N LYS A 535 31.02 -2.38 -35.98
CA LYS A 535 31.94 -1.38 -36.56
C LYS A 535 31.30 -0.01 -36.81
N LYS A 536 32.07 1.02 -36.46
CA LYS A 536 32.11 2.38 -37.03
C LYS A 536 31.73 2.44 -38.52
N LYS A 537 30.91 3.42 -38.91
CA LYS A 537 31.02 4.10 -40.20
C LYS A 537 30.94 5.62 -40.00
N THR A 538 31.92 6.31 -40.55
CA THR A 538 32.05 7.77 -40.57
C THR A 538 31.43 8.34 -41.83
N ASN A 539 30.88 9.55 -41.74
CA ASN A 539 31.01 10.58 -42.76
C ASN A 539 30.68 11.93 -42.10
N GLY A 540 31.52 12.93 -42.33
CA GLY A 540 31.25 14.32 -41.97
C GLY A 540 31.89 15.24 -43.00
N VAL A 541 31.39 16.46 -43.11
CA VAL A 541 32.11 17.65 -43.60
C VAL A 541 31.60 18.85 -42.80
N ASN A 542 32.50 19.80 -42.54
CA ASN A 542 32.38 20.91 -41.60
C ASN A 542 31.48 22.07 -42.09
N GLY A 543 31.16 22.96 -41.15
CA GLY A 543 30.74 24.35 -41.40
C GLY A 543 30.61 25.13 -40.09
N GLU A 544 31.63 25.91 -39.72
CA GLU A 544 31.59 26.83 -38.59
C GLU A 544 30.99 28.17 -39.02
N ALA A 545 30.15 28.78 -38.16
CA ALA A 545 29.95 30.22 -38.05
C ALA A 545 29.23 30.53 -36.74
N GLU A 546 29.82 31.39 -35.91
CA GLU A 546 29.12 32.15 -34.86
C GLU A 546 28.35 33.30 -35.54
N ASP A 547 27.20 33.69 -34.98
CA ASP A 547 26.77 35.10 -34.92
C ASP A 547 25.54 35.24 -34.00
N ASP A 548 25.52 36.31 -33.20
CA ASP A 548 24.42 36.70 -32.32
C ASP A 548 23.15 37.05 -33.12
N ILE A 549 21.97 36.68 -32.61
CA ILE A 549 20.69 37.24 -33.10
C ILE A 549 19.80 37.65 -31.93
N GLU A 550 19.43 38.94 -31.94
CA GLU A 550 18.58 39.63 -30.97
C GLU A 550 17.15 39.07 -30.89
N VAL A 551 16.54 39.17 -29.70
CA VAL A 551 15.12 38.90 -29.46
C VAL A 551 14.25 40.02 -30.05
N PRO A 552 13.34 39.74 -31.01
CA PRO A 552 12.45 40.77 -31.56
C PRO A 552 11.24 41.03 -30.67
N GLU A 553 11.02 42.29 -30.28
CA GLU A 553 9.81 42.73 -29.59
C GLU A 553 8.56 42.80 -30.50
N LYS A 554 7.41 42.50 -29.88
CA LYS A 554 6.06 43.03 -30.17
C LYS A 554 5.40 42.73 -31.53
N ILE A 555 4.36 41.89 -31.48
CA ILE A 555 3.06 42.21 -32.09
C ILE A 555 2.02 42.25 -30.96
N VAL A 556 1.43 43.42 -30.74
CA VAL A 556 0.39 43.62 -29.73
C VAL A 556 -0.97 43.37 -30.37
N ASN A 557 -1.84 42.60 -29.71
CA ASN A 557 -3.28 42.74 -29.89
C ASN A 557 -3.99 42.69 -28.53
N THR A 558 -4.48 43.84 -28.11
CA THR A 558 -5.12 44.08 -26.81
C THR A 558 -6.56 43.58 -26.77
N MET A 559 -6.96 42.90 -25.70
CA MET A 559 -7.79 43.48 -24.61
C MET A 559 -7.48 42.75 -23.29
N ASN A 560 -7.59 43.46 -22.15
CA ASN A 560 -7.36 42.98 -20.76
C ASN A 560 -5.91 42.66 -20.30
N SER A 561 -4.87 43.27 -20.89
CA SER A 561 -3.48 43.10 -20.40
C SER A 561 -3.01 44.10 -19.32
N THR A 562 -3.72 45.19 -19.07
CA THR A 562 -3.17 46.38 -18.38
C THR A 562 -2.96 46.28 -16.86
N ASN A 563 -3.28 45.16 -16.21
CA ASN A 563 -3.10 44.97 -14.76
C ASN A 563 -2.73 43.53 -14.39
N PHE A 564 -2.28 42.68 -15.31
CA PHE A 564 -1.91 41.30 -14.96
C PHE A 564 -0.68 41.29 -14.04
N ASP A 565 0.43 41.88 -14.52
CA ASP A 565 1.69 42.00 -13.80
C ASP A 565 1.51 42.78 -12.50
N GLY A 566 0.88 43.94 -12.56
CA GLY A 566 0.61 44.77 -11.38
C GLY A 566 -0.27 44.07 -10.32
N THR A 567 -1.09 43.09 -10.71
CA THR A 567 -1.85 42.25 -9.76
C THR A 567 -0.98 41.15 -9.16
N SER A 568 -0.16 40.48 -9.97
CA SER A 568 0.84 39.52 -9.51
C SER A 568 1.85 40.16 -8.55
N GLU A 569 2.27 41.40 -8.80
CA GLU A 569 3.13 42.20 -7.91
C GLU A 569 2.43 42.54 -6.58
N ARG A 570 1.15 42.95 -6.60
CA ARG A 570 0.39 43.20 -5.35
C ARG A 570 0.24 41.92 -4.52
N PHE A 571 -0.03 40.78 -5.16
CA PHE A 571 -0.07 39.48 -4.51
C PHE A 571 1.28 39.08 -3.92
N LEU A 572 2.38 39.19 -4.69
CA LEU A 572 3.72 38.85 -4.20
C LEU A 572 4.16 39.76 -3.04
N ASN A 573 3.83 41.05 -3.08
CA ASN A 573 4.11 41.98 -1.98
C ASN A 573 3.28 41.66 -0.73
N TRP A 574 2.01 41.26 -0.88
CA TRP A 574 1.20 40.75 0.21
C TRP A 574 1.80 39.47 0.80
N PHE A 575 2.17 38.50 -0.05
CA PHE A 575 2.77 37.24 0.36
C PHE A 575 4.09 37.44 1.11
N LYS A 576 5.01 38.25 0.57
CA LYS A 576 6.28 38.66 1.23
C LYS A 576 6.07 39.47 2.52
N SER A 577 4.85 39.96 2.80
CA SER A 577 4.52 40.66 4.06
C SER A 577 3.98 39.73 5.17
N LEU A 578 3.65 38.47 4.83
CA LEU A 578 3.18 37.48 5.79
C LEU A 578 4.35 37.04 6.70
N GLN A 579 4.06 36.89 8.00
CA GLN A 579 5.06 36.44 8.97
C GLN A 579 5.56 35.02 8.62
N ASN A 580 6.88 34.87 8.53
CA ASN A 580 7.59 33.63 8.15
C ASN A 580 7.39 33.15 6.70
N ALA A 581 6.75 33.95 5.83
CA ALA A 581 6.76 33.64 4.40
C ALA A 581 8.14 33.97 3.79
N THR A 582 8.60 33.11 2.88
CA THR A 582 9.84 33.36 2.11
C THR A 582 9.54 33.19 0.62
N PHE A 583 10.23 33.92 -0.24
CA PHE A 583 10.16 33.75 -1.69
C PHE A 583 11.50 34.16 -2.27
N SER A 584 12.21 33.19 -2.87
CA SER A 584 13.56 33.36 -3.37
C SER A 584 13.63 34.44 -4.48
N ASP A 585 14.72 35.21 -4.50
CA ASP A 585 14.97 36.18 -5.55
C ASP A 585 15.50 35.52 -6.84
N ALA A 586 15.80 34.22 -6.81
CA ALA A 586 16.17 33.40 -7.97
C ALA A 586 14.96 32.97 -8.83
N ILE A 587 13.72 33.29 -8.42
CA ILE A 587 12.49 32.90 -9.12
C ILE A 587 11.56 34.11 -9.34
N LYS A 588 10.64 33.99 -10.31
CA LYS A 588 9.68 35.05 -10.63
C LYS A 588 8.34 34.53 -11.13
N ILE A 589 7.24 35.13 -10.64
CA ILE A 589 5.89 34.95 -11.21
C ILE A 589 5.82 35.64 -12.58
N VAL A 590 5.39 34.93 -13.61
CA VAL A 590 5.30 35.40 -15.00
C VAL A 590 3.94 35.10 -15.65
N ASP A 591 3.63 35.83 -16.71
CA ASP A 591 2.47 35.61 -17.57
C ASP A 591 2.78 34.57 -18.64
N LEU A 592 2.10 33.42 -18.57
CA LEU A 592 2.25 32.28 -19.50
C LEU A 592 0.97 32.02 -20.30
N ARG A 593 0.07 33.02 -20.37
CA ARG A 593 -1.18 32.93 -21.13
C ARG A 593 -0.97 32.81 -22.64
N ASP A 594 0.19 33.19 -23.16
CA ASP A 594 0.61 32.95 -24.55
C ASP A 594 0.66 31.44 -24.90
N ARG A 595 0.98 30.61 -23.91
CA ARG A 595 0.97 29.14 -23.98
C ARG A 595 -0.28 28.50 -23.36
N ASN A 596 -1.26 29.31 -22.93
CA ASN A 596 -2.46 28.95 -22.17
C ASN A 596 -2.20 28.39 -20.75
N ALA A 597 -1.07 28.75 -20.12
CA ALA A 597 -0.67 28.29 -18.79
C ALA A 597 -0.79 29.37 -17.69
N GLY A 598 -1.69 30.36 -17.88
CA GLY A 598 -2.08 31.30 -16.82
C GLY A 598 -0.91 32.09 -16.19
N ARG A 599 -0.80 32.01 -14.87
CA ARG A 599 0.40 32.41 -14.11
C ARG A 599 1.26 31.17 -13.93
N GLY A 600 2.58 31.34 -13.99
CA GLY A 600 3.53 30.33 -13.54
C GLY A 600 4.74 30.99 -12.89
N ILE A 601 5.64 30.17 -12.34
CA ILE A 601 6.90 30.63 -11.75
C ILE A 601 8.04 30.12 -12.64
N ILE A 602 9.01 30.98 -12.97
CA ILE A 602 10.23 30.58 -13.69
C ILE A 602 11.47 30.86 -12.84
N ALA A 603 12.54 30.12 -13.11
CA ALA A 603 13.89 30.42 -12.63
C ALA A 603 14.49 31.62 -13.38
N LEU A 604 15.13 32.54 -12.65
CA LEU A 604 15.88 33.68 -13.22
C LEU A 604 17.37 33.37 -13.43
N GLU A 605 17.89 32.40 -12.68
CA GLU A 605 19.25 31.90 -12.73
C GLU A 605 19.25 30.36 -12.59
N ASP A 606 20.41 29.72 -12.70
CA ASP A 606 20.51 28.26 -12.51
C ASP A 606 20.33 27.91 -11.03
N ILE A 607 19.24 27.20 -10.70
CA ILE A 607 18.89 26.81 -9.34
C ILE A 607 19.39 25.37 -9.08
N PRO A 608 20.20 25.11 -8.03
CA PRO A 608 20.59 23.76 -7.64
C PRO A 608 19.40 22.88 -7.20
N ALA A 609 19.57 21.55 -7.24
CA ALA A 609 18.64 20.63 -6.57
C ALA A 609 18.60 20.87 -5.05
N GLU A 610 17.51 20.48 -4.41
CA GLU A 610 17.23 20.66 -2.96
C GLU A 610 17.19 22.13 -2.50
N THR A 611 16.99 23.08 -3.43
CA THR A 611 16.87 24.50 -3.08
C THR A 611 15.44 24.83 -2.67
N THR A 612 15.25 25.38 -1.46
CA THR A 612 13.96 25.95 -1.05
C THR A 612 13.65 27.19 -1.89
N LEU A 613 12.56 27.13 -2.64
CA LEU A 613 12.09 28.16 -3.57
C LEU A 613 11.24 29.21 -2.82
N PHE A 614 10.33 28.74 -1.96
CA PHE A 614 9.49 29.58 -1.10
C PHE A 614 8.92 28.81 0.10
N THR A 615 8.52 29.55 1.13
CA THR A 615 7.89 29.05 2.38
C THR A 615 6.54 29.73 2.57
N ILE A 616 5.51 28.95 2.86
CA ILE A 616 4.12 29.37 3.03
C ILE A 616 3.70 29.10 4.48
N PRO A 617 3.38 30.12 5.30
CA PRO A 617 2.91 29.90 6.66
C PRO A 617 1.52 29.26 6.67
N ARG A 618 1.27 28.21 7.48
CA ARG A 618 -0.04 27.54 7.55
C ARG A 618 -1.18 28.51 7.89
N LYS A 619 -0.91 29.51 8.73
CA LYS A 619 -1.85 30.59 9.10
C LYS A 619 -2.31 31.47 7.92
N SER A 620 -1.69 31.36 6.74
CA SER A 620 -2.09 32.06 5.51
C SER A 620 -2.97 31.22 4.56
N ILE A 621 -3.14 29.93 4.82
CA ILE A 621 -3.97 29.01 4.04
C ILE A 621 -5.45 29.31 4.34
N ILE A 622 -6.35 29.26 3.34
CA ILE A 622 -7.80 29.40 3.57
C ILE A 622 -8.38 28.03 3.90
N ASN A 623 -8.84 27.83 5.13
CA ASN A 623 -9.55 26.62 5.58
C ASN A 623 -10.57 26.96 6.70
N THR A 624 -11.13 25.93 7.33
CA THR A 624 -12.08 26.04 8.46
C THR A 624 -11.48 26.61 9.75
N GLU A 625 -10.16 26.53 9.94
CA GLU A 625 -9.48 27.03 11.14
C GLU A 625 -9.11 28.52 11.02
N THR A 626 -8.66 28.93 9.83
CA THR A 626 -8.11 30.27 9.59
C THR A 626 -9.18 31.31 9.31
N SER A 627 -10.29 30.95 8.65
CA SER A 627 -11.40 31.88 8.40
C SER A 627 -12.16 32.22 9.68
N ASP A 628 -12.73 33.42 9.73
CA ASP A 628 -13.62 33.84 10.81
C ASP A 628 -15.08 33.36 10.61
N LEU A 629 -15.44 32.77 9.47
CA LEU A 629 -16.82 32.35 9.21
C LEU A 629 -17.33 31.30 10.23
N PRO A 630 -16.60 30.22 10.55
CA PRO A 630 -17.09 29.22 11.51
C PRO A 630 -17.29 29.81 12.92
N LYS A 631 -16.54 30.85 13.30
CA LYS A 631 -16.72 31.59 14.57
C LYS A 631 -17.98 32.46 14.57
N LYS A 632 -18.50 32.83 13.40
CA LYS A 632 -19.69 33.68 13.22
C LYS A 632 -20.99 32.88 13.05
N ILE A 633 -20.91 31.65 12.54
CA ILE A 633 -22.04 30.72 12.36
C ILE A 633 -21.67 29.29 12.81
N PRO A 634 -21.32 29.08 14.09
CA PRO A 634 -20.77 27.80 14.57
C PRO A 634 -21.71 26.61 14.34
N ASP A 635 -23.03 26.81 14.51
CA ASP A 635 -24.08 25.79 14.32
C ASP A 635 -24.12 25.16 12.91
N VAL A 636 -23.42 25.76 11.93
CA VAL A 636 -23.33 25.27 10.53
C VAL A 636 -22.07 24.41 10.30
N PHE A 637 -21.05 24.57 11.15
CA PHE A 637 -19.76 23.87 11.09
C PHE A 637 -19.57 22.87 12.24
N ASP A 638 -20.62 22.60 13.01
CA ASP A 638 -20.63 21.63 14.11
C ASP A 638 -20.78 20.20 13.56
N LEU A 639 -19.66 19.47 13.52
CA LEU A 639 -19.60 18.08 13.05
C LEU A 639 -20.17 17.08 14.07
N ASP A 640 -20.36 17.47 15.35
CA ASP A 640 -20.93 16.61 16.39
C ASP A 640 -22.48 16.67 16.40
N LYS A 641 -23.09 17.39 15.45
CA LYS A 641 -24.54 17.58 15.37
C LYS A 641 -25.25 16.31 14.88
N PRO A 642 -26.28 15.78 15.59
CA PRO A 642 -26.99 14.58 15.18
C PRO A 642 -27.91 14.80 13.96
N ASP A 643 -27.99 13.78 13.09
CA ASP A 643 -28.78 13.75 11.83
C ASP A 643 -30.31 13.89 11.97
N ASP A 644 -30.85 14.11 13.18
CA ASP A 644 -32.29 14.21 13.47
C ASP A 644 -32.88 15.63 13.24
N ASP A 645 -32.06 16.63 12.87
CA ASP A 645 -32.51 17.97 12.46
C ASP A 645 -32.69 18.06 10.93
N ASP A 646 -33.68 18.82 10.44
CA ASP A 646 -34.04 18.98 9.01
C ASP A 646 -32.94 19.60 8.09
N ALA A 647 -31.69 19.74 8.56
CA ALA A 647 -30.54 20.24 7.81
C ALA A 647 -29.27 19.45 8.18
N PRO A 648 -28.68 18.67 7.24
CA PRO A 648 -27.46 17.91 7.48
C PRO A 648 -26.25 18.83 7.68
N ALA A 649 -25.24 18.33 8.40
CA ALA A 649 -23.95 19.00 8.54
C ALA A 649 -23.25 19.17 7.16
N LEU A 650 -22.41 20.20 7.02
CA LEU A 650 -21.63 20.41 5.80
C LEU A 650 -20.43 19.47 5.76
N ASP A 651 -20.24 18.79 4.63
CA ASP A 651 -18.96 18.12 4.33
C ASP A 651 -17.80 19.13 4.17
N SER A 652 -16.56 18.63 4.15
CA SER A 652 -15.35 19.46 4.05
C SER A 652 -15.34 20.30 2.76
N TRP A 653 -15.89 19.77 1.66
CA TRP A 653 -16.01 20.43 0.37
C TRP A 653 -16.96 21.64 0.39
N SER A 654 -18.19 21.42 0.85
CA SER A 654 -19.23 22.44 0.98
C SER A 654 -18.84 23.50 2.02
N SER A 655 -18.16 23.08 3.09
CA SER A 655 -17.55 23.96 4.09
C SER A 655 -16.54 24.92 3.47
N LEU A 656 -15.58 24.41 2.69
CA LEU A 656 -14.57 25.24 2.03
C LEU A 656 -15.17 26.15 0.95
N ILE A 657 -16.14 25.67 0.16
CA ILE A 657 -16.88 26.53 -0.78
C ILE A 657 -17.57 27.69 -0.05
N LEU A 658 -18.26 27.41 1.06
CA LEU A 658 -18.98 28.43 1.82
C LEU A 658 -18.02 29.48 2.42
N ILE A 659 -16.85 29.04 2.90
CA ILE A 659 -15.77 29.92 3.37
C ILE A 659 -15.22 30.80 2.24
N MET A 660 -14.90 30.21 1.08
CA MET A 660 -14.41 30.98 -0.07
C MET A 660 -15.43 32.00 -0.58
N ILE A 661 -16.73 31.66 -0.60
CA ILE A 661 -17.81 32.60 -0.94
C ILE A 661 -17.84 33.75 0.09
N TYR A 662 -17.76 33.45 1.39
CA TYR A 662 -17.75 34.45 2.45
C TYR A 662 -16.57 35.42 2.33
N GLU A 663 -15.34 34.91 2.22
CA GLU A 663 -14.13 35.72 2.12
C GLU A 663 -14.13 36.57 0.84
N TYR A 664 -14.52 36.00 -0.30
CA TYR A 664 -14.68 36.72 -1.56
C TYR A 664 -15.68 37.89 -1.44
N LEU A 665 -16.80 37.68 -0.74
CA LEU A 665 -17.81 38.73 -0.55
C LEU A 665 -17.42 39.80 0.48
N GLN A 666 -16.43 39.56 1.36
CA GLN A 666 -15.87 40.61 2.22
C GLN A 666 -15.13 41.70 1.42
N GLY A 667 -14.65 41.38 0.21
CA GLY A 667 -13.92 42.30 -0.67
C GLY A 667 -12.62 42.79 -0.01
N GLU A 668 -12.42 44.10 0.02
CA GLU A 668 -11.24 44.75 0.65
C GLU A 668 -11.14 44.50 2.18
N ASN A 669 -12.16 43.90 2.82
CA ASN A 669 -12.09 43.51 4.23
C ASN A 669 -11.55 42.08 4.46
N SER A 670 -11.38 41.26 3.41
CA SER A 670 -10.72 39.95 3.56
C SER A 670 -9.20 40.11 3.55
N GLN A 671 -8.51 39.48 4.51
CA GLN A 671 -7.05 39.44 4.52
C GLN A 671 -6.46 38.72 3.30
N TRP A 672 -7.24 37.88 2.62
CA TRP A 672 -6.87 37.15 1.41
C TRP A 672 -7.23 37.88 0.11
N LYS A 673 -7.70 39.14 0.16
CA LYS A 673 -8.09 39.89 -1.03
C LYS A 673 -7.02 39.92 -2.15
N PRO A 674 -5.70 40.11 -1.86
CA PRO A 674 -4.67 40.05 -2.91
C PRO A 674 -4.50 38.67 -3.54
N TYR A 675 -4.84 37.59 -2.83
CA TYR A 675 -4.87 36.22 -3.34
C TYR A 675 -6.10 35.97 -4.22
N PHE A 676 -7.30 36.40 -3.80
CA PHE A 676 -8.50 36.35 -4.65
C PHE A 676 -8.37 37.15 -5.96
N ASP A 677 -7.54 38.20 -5.98
CA ASP A 677 -7.23 38.97 -7.19
C ASP A 677 -6.33 38.21 -8.20
N VAL A 678 -5.58 37.18 -7.78
CA VAL A 678 -4.79 36.33 -8.68
C VAL A 678 -5.45 35.00 -9.06
N LEU A 679 -6.46 34.55 -8.30
CA LEU A 679 -7.25 33.35 -8.62
C LEU A 679 -8.07 33.52 -9.93
N PRO A 680 -8.30 32.44 -10.72
CA PRO A 680 -9.01 32.52 -11.99
C PRO A 680 -10.42 33.12 -11.87
N THR A 681 -10.82 33.90 -12.88
CA THR A 681 -12.19 34.43 -13.04
C THR A 681 -13.05 33.61 -14.00
N SER A 682 -12.46 32.65 -14.70
CA SER A 682 -13.07 31.82 -15.73
C SER A 682 -12.29 30.51 -15.84
N PHE A 683 -12.96 29.43 -16.24
CA PHE A 683 -12.38 28.09 -16.32
C PHE A 683 -12.67 27.43 -17.66
N ASP A 684 -11.78 26.54 -18.06
CA ASP A 684 -11.96 25.64 -19.20
C ASP A 684 -12.28 24.20 -18.80
N THR A 685 -12.66 23.96 -17.55
CA THR A 685 -13.23 22.67 -17.13
C THR A 685 -14.58 22.42 -17.85
N PRO A 686 -14.89 21.17 -18.25
CA PRO A 686 -16.08 20.80 -19.01
C PRO A 686 -17.43 21.30 -18.48
N MET A 687 -17.56 21.59 -17.18
CA MET A 687 -18.81 22.13 -16.60
C MET A 687 -19.18 23.54 -17.12
N PHE A 688 -18.23 24.29 -17.69
CA PHE A 688 -18.44 25.59 -18.33
C PHE A 688 -18.51 25.50 -19.87
N TRP A 689 -18.54 24.30 -20.43
CA TRP A 689 -18.65 24.08 -21.86
C TRP A 689 -20.12 24.09 -22.30
N SER A 690 -20.35 24.50 -23.54
CA SER A 690 -21.64 24.35 -24.22
C SER A 690 -21.84 22.91 -24.69
N GLU A 691 -23.09 22.48 -24.93
CA GLU A 691 -23.36 21.12 -25.44
C GLU A 691 -22.63 20.83 -26.75
N ASN A 692 -22.49 21.81 -27.65
CA ASN A 692 -21.73 21.67 -28.90
C ASN A 692 -20.22 21.45 -28.67
N GLU A 693 -19.68 21.90 -27.54
CA GLU A 693 -18.29 21.63 -27.14
C GLU A 693 -18.19 20.26 -26.46
N LEU A 694 -19.16 19.90 -25.61
CA LEU A 694 -19.24 18.57 -24.97
C LEU A 694 -19.49 17.43 -25.97
N GLU A 695 -20.16 17.72 -27.09
CA GLU A 695 -20.30 16.81 -28.23
C GLU A 695 -18.96 16.42 -28.86
N GLN A 696 -17.86 17.17 -28.62
CA GLN A 696 -16.52 16.80 -29.08
C GLN A 696 -15.84 15.74 -28.20
N LEU A 697 -16.44 15.41 -27.05
CA LEU A 697 -16.01 14.39 -26.09
C LEU A 697 -17.03 13.24 -25.99
N GLN A 698 -17.93 13.10 -26.97
CA GLN A 698 -19.05 12.15 -26.95
C GLN A 698 -18.67 10.66 -26.81
N ALA A 699 -17.45 10.28 -27.22
CA ALA A 699 -16.95 8.91 -27.10
C ALA A 699 -16.17 8.68 -25.79
N SER A 700 -15.68 9.75 -25.15
CA SER A 700 -14.95 9.71 -23.88
C SER A 700 -15.93 9.54 -22.72
N HIS A 701 -15.64 8.60 -21.80
CA HIS A 701 -16.48 8.37 -20.63
C HIS A 701 -16.57 9.61 -19.71
N MET A 702 -15.55 10.49 -19.73
CA MET A 702 -15.51 11.74 -18.96
C MET A 702 -16.79 12.59 -19.05
N ARG A 703 -17.55 12.56 -20.17
CA ARG A 703 -18.81 13.31 -20.29
C ARG A 703 -19.84 12.92 -19.23
N HIS A 704 -19.83 11.67 -18.75
CA HIS A 704 -20.72 11.21 -17.68
C HIS A 704 -20.28 11.68 -16.28
N LYS A 705 -19.00 12.03 -16.10
CA LYS A 705 -18.38 12.39 -14.81
C LYS A 705 -18.37 13.91 -14.52
N ILE A 706 -18.98 14.75 -15.36
CA ILE A 706 -18.93 16.24 -15.25
C ILE A 706 -19.67 16.79 -14.01
N GLY A 707 -20.69 16.08 -13.49
CA GLY A 707 -21.33 16.39 -12.19
C GLY A 707 -22.11 17.71 -12.07
N LYS A 708 -22.16 18.57 -13.11
CA LYS A 708 -22.73 19.92 -13.05
C LYS A 708 -24.13 20.01 -12.39
N ALA A 709 -25.05 19.14 -12.78
CA ALA A 709 -26.42 19.14 -12.25
C ALA A 709 -26.47 18.82 -10.74
N ASN A 710 -25.56 17.97 -10.25
CA ASN A 710 -25.46 17.63 -8.83
C ASN A 710 -24.89 18.82 -8.04
N ALA A 711 -23.85 19.48 -8.56
CA ALA A 711 -23.29 20.71 -7.98
C ALA A 711 -24.33 21.84 -7.92
N GLU A 712 -25.07 22.09 -9.00
CA GLU A 712 -26.19 23.05 -9.00
C GLU A 712 -27.25 22.71 -7.95
N ASN A 713 -27.54 21.42 -7.73
CA ASN A 713 -28.50 20.97 -6.74
C ASN A 713 -28.04 21.28 -5.31
N MET A 714 -26.77 20.98 -5.00
CA MET A 714 -26.15 21.27 -3.70
C MET A 714 -26.09 22.78 -3.44
N PHE A 715 -25.71 23.59 -4.44
CA PHE A 715 -25.70 25.04 -4.32
C PHE A 715 -27.09 25.62 -4.04
N GLN A 716 -28.12 25.15 -4.74
CA GLN A 716 -29.49 25.65 -4.59
C GLN A 716 -30.17 25.20 -3.30
N LYS A 717 -29.93 23.96 -2.84
CA LYS A 717 -30.59 23.38 -1.65
C LYS A 717 -29.85 23.61 -0.34
N THR A 718 -28.52 23.71 -0.38
CA THR A 718 -27.68 23.75 0.83
C THR A 718 -27.04 25.12 1.01
N LEU A 719 -26.17 25.55 0.09
CA LEU A 719 -25.37 26.76 0.28
C LEU A 719 -26.20 28.06 0.17
N LEU A 720 -27.07 28.17 -0.83
CA LEU A 720 -27.84 29.38 -1.07
C LEU A 720 -28.78 29.74 0.11
N PRO A 721 -29.53 28.78 0.72
CA PRO A 721 -30.28 29.04 1.94
C PRO A 721 -29.41 29.53 3.11
N LEU A 722 -28.22 28.96 3.31
CA LEU A 722 -27.28 29.35 4.37
C LEU A 722 -26.72 30.77 4.16
N ILE A 723 -26.34 31.11 2.93
CA ILE A 723 -25.87 32.45 2.56
C ILE A 723 -27.00 33.47 2.75
N ARG A 724 -28.24 33.13 2.36
CA ARG A 724 -29.40 34.02 2.45
C ARG A 724 -29.84 34.25 3.90
N SER A 725 -29.93 33.20 4.73
CA SER A 725 -30.27 33.34 6.15
C SER A 725 -29.26 34.19 6.92
N HIS A 726 -27.99 34.18 6.48
CA HIS A 726 -26.89 34.96 7.06
C HIS A 726 -26.43 36.15 6.20
N SER A 727 -27.32 36.74 5.37
CA SER A 727 -26.96 37.76 4.37
C SER A 727 -26.11 38.94 4.89
N ASN A 728 -26.28 39.33 6.16
CA ASN A 728 -25.51 40.39 6.81
C ASN A 728 -24.06 39.99 7.16
N ILE A 729 -23.80 38.70 7.41
CA ILE A 729 -22.46 38.15 7.68
C ILE A 729 -21.69 38.00 6.36
N PHE A 730 -22.38 37.49 5.33
CA PHE A 730 -21.83 37.30 3.99
C PHE A 730 -21.72 38.59 3.17
N ASN A 731 -22.17 39.76 3.66
CA ASN A 731 -22.13 41.03 2.93
C ASN A 731 -22.71 40.95 1.50
N VAL A 732 -23.79 40.18 1.32
CA VAL A 732 -24.36 39.80 0.02
C VAL A 732 -24.76 41.03 -0.84
N GLY A 733 -25.20 42.11 -0.19
CA GLY A 733 -25.65 43.33 -0.85
C GLY A 733 -26.88 43.07 -1.73
N SER A 734 -26.90 43.65 -2.94
CA SER A 734 -28.01 43.51 -3.89
C SER A 734 -27.90 42.29 -4.83
N LYS A 735 -26.98 41.34 -4.58
CA LYS A 735 -26.78 40.18 -5.46
C LYS A 735 -28.00 39.27 -5.50
N THR A 736 -28.37 38.86 -6.70
CA THR A 736 -29.40 37.87 -7.01
C THR A 736 -28.93 36.45 -6.70
N ASP A 737 -29.87 35.49 -6.65
CA ASP A 737 -29.54 34.07 -6.42
C ASP A 737 -28.69 33.51 -7.57
N ALA A 738 -28.91 33.96 -8.81
CA ALA A 738 -28.12 33.57 -9.97
C ALA A 738 -26.65 34.02 -9.84
N GLU A 739 -26.40 35.27 -9.41
CA GLU A 739 -25.04 35.76 -9.15
C GLU A 739 -24.35 35.00 -8.00
N LEU A 740 -25.09 34.58 -6.96
CA LEU A 740 -24.53 33.76 -5.88
C LEU A 740 -24.20 32.33 -6.33
N ILE A 741 -25.03 31.74 -7.19
CA ILE A 741 -24.77 30.42 -7.81
C ILE A 741 -23.56 30.50 -8.75
N GLU A 742 -23.41 31.58 -9.52
CA GLU A 742 -22.22 31.82 -10.36
C GLU A 742 -20.94 31.92 -9.52
N ILE A 743 -20.99 32.62 -8.39
CA ILE A 743 -19.87 32.67 -7.44
C ILE A 743 -19.61 31.26 -6.85
N ALA A 744 -20.64 30.49 -6.48
CA ALA A 744 -20.48 29.13 -5.98
C ALA A 744 -19.83 28.19 -7.00
N HIS A 745 -20.23 28.26 -8.27
CA HIS A 745 -19.55 27.54 -9.36
C HIS A 745 -18.09 27.95 -9.48
N ARG A 746 -17.78 29.26 -9.43
CA ARG A 746 -16.40 29.75 -9.45
C ARG A 746 -15.59 29.19 -8.28
N MET A 747 -16.10 29.24 -7.05
CA MET A 747 -15.36 28.75 -5.87
C MET A 747 -15.18 27.22 -5.90
N GLY A 748 -16.23 26.45 -6.19
CA GLY A 748 -16.11 24.99 -6.32
C GLY A 748 -15.13 24.56 -7.43
N SER A 749 -15.10 25.27 -8.55
CA SER A 749 -14.13 25.00 -9.64
C SER A 749 -12.71 25.46 -9.29
N THR A 750 -12.58 26.49 -8.44
CA THR A 750 -11.27 26.92 -7.92
C THR A 750 -10.73 25.85 -6.97
N ILE A 751 -11.54 25.35 -6.04
CA ILE A 751 -11.14 24.29 -5.11
C ILE A 751 -10.74 23.03 -5.87
N MET A 752 -11.54 22.62 -6.88
CA MET A 752 -11.24 21.42 -7.69
C MET A 752 -9.89 21.45 -8.43
N ALA A 753 -9.38 22.64 -8.74
CA ALA A 753 -8.16 22.81 -9.51
C ALA A 753 -6.95 23.34 -8.69
N TYR A 754 -7.17 23.88 -7.49
CA TYR A 754 -6.14 24.63 -6.73
C TYR A 754 -6.13 24.35 -5.21
N ALA A 755 -7.06 23.54 -4.67
CA ALA A 755 -7.01 23.16 -3.25
C ALA A 755 -6.01 22.03 -3.00
N PHE A 756 -5.51 21.98 -1.77
CA PHE A 756 -4.65 20.92 -1.24
C PHE A 756 -5.34 20.27 -0.04
N ASP A 757 -5.17 18.96 0.12
CA ASP A 757 -5.39 18.30 1.41
C ASP A 757 -4.29 18.76 2.39
N LEU A 758 -4.68 19.21 3.59
CA LEU A 758 -3.78 19.89 4.55
C LEU A 758 -3.40 19.03 5.75
N GLU A 759 -4.02 17.86 5.88
CA GLU A 759 -3.71 16.92 6.93
C GLU A 759 -2.24 16.50 6.88
N ASN A 760 -1.74 16.03 8.02
CA ASN A 760 -0.42 15.43 8.01
C ASN A 760 -0.46 14.18 7.16
N ASP A 761 0.55 14.02 6.32
CA ASP A 761 0.94 12.81 5.58
C ASP A 761 0.98 11.51 6.41
N GLU A 762 0.73 11.56 7.71
CA GLU A 762 0.68 10.41 8.61
C GLU A 762 -0.64 9.61 8.54
N GLU A 763 -1.74 10.15 7.98
CA GLU A 763 -3.04 9.44 7.94
C GLU A 763 -3.40 8.79 6.57
N GLU A 764 -2.73 9.14 5.46
CA GLU A 764 -3.10 8.62 4.11
C GLU A 764 -2.51 7.25 3.72
N GLU A 765 -1.67 6.61 4.54
CA GLU A 765 -0.85 5.46 4.09
C GLU A 765 -1.39 4.04 4.38
N GLU A 766 -2.68 3.87 4.71
CA GLU A 766 -3.31 2.53 4.93
C GLU A 766 -4.27 2.03 3.83
N GLU A 767 -4.66 2.82 2.82
CA GLU A 767 -5.50 2.35 1.69
C GLU A 767 -4.83 2.64 0.33
N ALA A 768 -4.27 1.60 -0.30
CA ALA A 768 -3.52 1.68 -1.56
C ALA A 768 -4.15 0.82 -2.67
N ASP A 769 -5.48 0.70 -2.63
CA ASP A 769 -6.30 -0.09 -3.54
C ASP A 769 -7.76 0.41 -3.54
N GLY A 770 -7.93 1.69 -3.89
CA GLY A 770 -9.23 2.33 -4.13
C GLY A 770 -9.08 3.51 -5.09
N TRP A 771 -9.90 3.55 -6.14
CA TRP A 771 -10.05 4.75 -6.97
C TRP A 771 -10.57 5.91 -6.12
N VAL A 772 -10.23 7.16 -6.48
CA VAL A 772 -10.77 8.35 -5.80
C VAL A 772 -12.24 8.55 -6.19
N GLU A 773 -13.11 7.70 -5.64
CA GLU A 773 -14.50 8.01 -5.37
C GLU A 773 -14.58 8.77 -4.04
N ASP A 774 -15.29 9.89 -4.06
CA ASP A 774 -15.65 10.79 -2.97
C ASP A 774 -15.11 10.44 -1.56
N ARG A 775 -13.98 11.07 -1.18
CA ARG A 775 -13.46 11.05 0.20
C ARG A 775 -14.54 11.61 1.15
N GLU A 776 -15.27 10.72 1.84
CA GLU A 776 -16.30 11.10 2.81
C GLU A 776 -15.70 11.83 4.03
N GLY A 777 -15.61 13.16 3.92
CA GLY A 777 -15.70 14.10 5.04
C GLY A 777 -14.58 14.14 6.07
N LYS A 778 -13.49 13.36 5.91
CA LYS A 778 -12.41 13.33 6.90
C LYS A 778 -11.28 14.33 6.65
N SER A 779 -10.79 14.48 5.41
CA SER A 779 -9.63 15.34 5.18
C SER A 779 -9.95 16.84 5.21
N MET A 780 -9.13 17.59 5.96
CA MET A 780 -9.17 19.05 5.93
C MET A 780 -8.51 19.57 4.65
N MET A 781 -9.32 20.00 3.69
CA MET A 781 -8.84 20.74 2.51
C MET A 781 -8.63 22.23 2.81
N GLY A 782 -7.77 22.88 2.02
CA GLY A 782 -7.74 24.33 1.94
C GLY A 782 -6.98 24.90 0.75
N MET A 783 -7.14 26.21 0.56
CA MET A 783 -6.49 26.95 -0.52
C MET A 783 -5.13 27.45 -0.05
N VAL A 784 -4.05 26.99 -0.67
CA VAL A 784 -2.67 27.26 -0.25
C VAL A 784 -2.05 28.34 -1.15
N PRO A 785 -1.98 29.62 -0.70
CA PRO A 785 -1.48 30.69 -1.56
C PRO A 785 -0.02 30.46 -1.95
N MET A 786 0.32 30.75 -3.21
CA MET A 786 1.64 30.62 -3.83
C MET A 786 2.00 29.20 -4.27
N ALA A 787 1.66 28.16 -3.52
CA ALA A 787 1.81 26.78 -4.01
C ALA A 787 0.94 26.53 -5.25
N ASP A 788 -0.26 27.10 -5.24
CA ASP A 788 -1.27 27.04 -6.30
C ASP A 788 -0.96 27.92 -7.53
N ILE A 789 0.14 28.69 -7.50
CA ILE A 789 0.66 29.47 -8.65
C ILE A 789 1.63 28.63 -9.50
N LEU A 790 2.07 27.47 -9.00
CA LEU A 790 2.84 26.51 -9.79
C LEU A 790 1.92 25.81 -10.80
N ASN A 791 2.29 25.84 -12.07
CA ASN A 791 1.73 24.91 -13.04
C ASN A 791 2.22 23.49 -12.75
N ALA A 792 1.57 22.50 -13.34
CA ALA A 792 1.97 21.10 -13.24
C ALA A 792 2.04 20.42 -14.61
N ASP A 793 2.80 19.34 -14.68
CA ASP A 793 2.89 18.43 -15.81
C ASP A 793 3.30 17.04 -15.28
N ALA A 794 3.27 16.02 -16.14
CA ALA A 794 3.58 14.65 -15.71
C ALA A 794 5.05 14.51 -15.28
N GLU A 795 5.93 15.34 -15.85
CA GLU A 795 7.28 15.55 -15.36
C GLU A 795 7.38 16.92 -14.72
N PHE A 796 7.79 16.94 -13.47
CA PHE A 796 7.82 18.10 -12.58
C PHE A 796 9.25 18.31 -12.08
N ASN A 797 9.53 19.45 -11.46
CA ASN A 797 10.88 19.76 -10.93
C ASN A 797 10.86 20.42 -9.55
N ALA A 798 9.68 20.60 -8.95
CA ALA A 798 9.51 21.03 -7.57
C ALA A 798 8.50 20.15 -6.82
N HIS A 799 8.61 20.12 -5.50
CA HIS A 799 7.73 19.39 -4.59
C HIS A 799 7.33 20.28 -3.39
N VAL A 800 6.12 20.05 -2.86
CA VAL A 800 5.56 20.77 -1.71
C VAL A 800 5.71 19.90 -0.46
N ASN A 801 6.56 20.31 0.48
CA ASN A 801 6.81 19.62 1.74
C ASN A 801 5.90 20.19 2.83
N HIS A 802 5.33 19.32 3.67
CA HIS A 802 4.46 19.69 4.78
C HIS A 802 5.26 19.74 6.09
N GLU A 803 5.28 20.90 6.76
CA GLU A 803 5.93 21.11 8.06
C GLU A 803 4.88 21.48 9.12
N GLU A 804 5.28 21.61 10.39
CA GLU A 804 4.36 21.88 11.51
C GLU A 804 3.66 23.25 11.41
N GLU A 805 4.41 24.31 11.06
CA GLU A 805 3.89 25.70 10.99
C GLU A 805 3.89 26.26 9.55
N SER A 806 4.45 25.53 8.58
CA SER A 806 4.66 25.97 7.19
C SER A 806 4.51 24.84 6.18
N LEU A 807 4.37 25.21 4.90
CA LEU A 807 4.67 24.36 3.75
C LEU A 807 5.90 24.96 3.04
N THR A 808 6.82 24.14 2.56
CA THR A 808 8.02 24.60 1.83
C THR A 808 8.10 23.96 0.46
N VAL A 809 8.36 24.76 -0.58
CA VAL A 809 8.54 24.24 -1.94
C VAL A 809 10.04 24.11 -2.24
N THR A 810 10.48 22.92 -2.64
CA THR A 810 11.89 22.61 -2.95
C THR A 810 12.06 22.11 -4.38
N SER A 811 13.19 22.44 -5.02
CA SER A 811 13.57 21.89 -6.33
C SER A 811 14.07 20.44 -6.21
N LEU A 812 13.58 19.54 -7.06
CA LEU A 812 13.97 18.11 -7.09
C LEU A 812 15.23 17.82 -7.89
N ARG A 813 15.57 18.72 -8.81
CA ARG A 813 16.73 18.62 -9.70
C ARG A 813 17.26 20.03 -10.02
N PRO A 814 18.45 20.17 -10.61
CA PRO A 814 18.91 21.48 -11.07
C PRO A 814 17.95 22.02 -12.13
N ILE A 815 17.48 23.26 -11.93
CA ILE A 815 16.56 23.97 -12.83
C ILE A 815 17.34 25.05 -13.54
N LYS A 816 17.25 25.15 -14.86
CA LYS A 816 18.02 26.14 -15.64
C LYS A 816 17.36 27.50 -15.66
N ALA A 817 18.16 28.56 -15.79
CA ALA A 817 17.66 29.91 -15.99
C ALA A 817 16.66 29.96 -17.16
N GLY A 818 15.45 30.44 -16.90
CA GLY A 818 14.34 30.49 -17.87
C GLY A 818 13.44 29.25 -17.90
N GLU A 819 13.77 28.16 -17.20
CA GLU A 819 12.86 27.02 -17.03
C GLU A 819 11.73 27.34 -16.03
N GLU A 820 10.59 26.67 -16.23
CA GLU A 820 9.40 26.78 -15.40
C GLU A 820 9.50 25.86 -14.18
N ILE A 821 9.08 26.36 -13.03
CA ILE A 821 8.92 25.59 -11.80
C ILE A 821 7.58 24.88 -11.87
N LEU A 822 7.62 23.54 -11.95
CA LEU A 822 6.46 22.68 -12.14
C LEU A 822 6.26 21.78 -10.92
N ASN A 823 5.03 21.78 -10.41
CA ASN A 823 4.53 20.89 -9.37
C ASN A 823 4.01 19.57 -9.98
N TYR A 824 3.67 18.60 -9.13
CA TYR A 824 3.01 17.35 -9.53
C TYR A 824 1.56 17.31 -9.03
N TYR A 825 0.61 17.08 -9.94
CA TYR A 825 -0.81 16.87 -9.60
C TYR A 825 -1.22 15.39 -9.57
N GLY A 826 -0.29 14.46 -9.78
CA GLY A 826 -0.59 13.02 -9.80
C GLY A 826 -0.70 12.42 -11.22
N PRO A 827 -0.83 11.09 -11.31
CA PRO A 827 -0.80 10.33 -12.57
C PRO A 827 -2.15 10.37 -13.30
N HIS A 828 -2.64 11.56 -13.61
CA HIS A 828 -3.96 11.75 -14.20
C HIS A 828 -3.95 11.59 -15.74
N PRO A 829 -4.90 10.85 -16.36
CA PRO A 829 -5.12 10.89 -17.81
C PRO A 829 -5.52 12.31 -18.24
N ASN A 830 -5.32 12.67 -19.52
CA ASN A 830 -5.75 13.98 -20.03
C ASN A 830 -7.26 14.22 -19.89
N SER A 831 -8.07 13.15 -19.87
CA SER A 831 -9.50 13.22 -19.61
C SER A 831 -9.82 13.69 -18.18
N GLU A 832 -9.08 13.22 -17.17
CA GLU A 832 -9.20 13.64 -15.77
C GLU A 832 -8.59 15.03 -15.56
N LEU A 833 -7.42 15.28 -16.17
CA LEU A 833 -6.72 16.57 -16.09
C LEU A 833 -7.58 17.71 -16.65
N LEU A 834 -8.25 17.47 -17.78
CA LEU A 834 -9.21 18.41 -18.35
C LEU A 834 -10.45 18.56 -17.45
N ARG A 835 -10.95 17.47 -16.83
CA ARG A 835 -12.13 17.54 -15.96
C ARG A 835 -11.88 18.39 -14.71
N ARG A 836 -10.79 18.13 -13.98
CA ARG A 836 -10.45 18.81 -12.72
C ARG A 836 -9.83 20.18 -12.92
N TYR A 837 -8.81 20.27 -13.77
CA TYR A 837 -7.93 21.44 -13.88
C TYR A 837 -8.16 22.28 -15.14
N GLY A 838 -8.88 21.76 -16.14
CA GLY A 838 -9.23 22.52 -17.35
C GLY A 838 -8.11 22.60 -18.40
N TYR A 839 -7.10 21.74 -18.33
CA TYR A 839 -6.00 21.68 -19.32
C TYR A 839 -5.63 20.24 -19.72
N VAL A 840 -4.80 20.11 -20.75
CA VAL A 840 -4.23 18.84 -21.25
C VAL A 840 -2.77 19.05 -21.65
N THR A 841 -1.96 18.00 -21.58
CA THR A 841 -0.53 18.02 -21.92
C THR A 841 -0.10 16.73 -22.62
N GLU A 842 0.90 16.84 -23.48
CA GLU A 842 1.48 15.70 -24.19
C GLU A 842 2.10 14.68 -23.23
N LYS A 843 2.72 15.11 -22.11
CA LYS A 843 3.36 14.16 -21.19
C LYS A 843 2.34 13.35 -20.40
N HIS A 844 1.20 13.93 -20.04
CA HIS A 844 0.10 13.20 -19.42
C HIS A 844 -0.55 12.17 -20.35
N SER A 845 -0.27 12.18 -21.66
CA SER A 845 -0.82 11.14 -22.56
C SER A 845 -0.30 9.74 -22.23
N ARG A 846 0.78 9.64 -21.44
CA ARG A 846 1.28 8.39 -20.87
C ARG A 846 0.25 7.71 -19.97
N TYR A 847 -0.55 8.49 -19.26
CA TYR A 847 -1.60 8.06 -18.33
C TYR A 847 -2.98 7.94 -18.97
N ASP A 848 -3.15 8.30 -20.25
CA ASP A 848 -4.47 8.24 -20.90
C ASP A 848 -5.08 6.83 -20.81
N VAL A 849 -6.34 6.77 -20.40
CA VAL A 849 -7.11 5.53 -20.20
C VAL A 849 -8.32 5.47 -21.12
N VAL A 850 -8.86 4.27 -21.34
CA VAL A 850 -10.16 4.06 -21.98
C VAL A 850 -11.02 3.12 -21.15
N GLU A 851 -12.15 3.63 -20.65
CA GLU A 851 -13.12 2.83 -19.91
C GLU A 851 -13.87 1.88 -20.88
N ILE A 852 -14.00 0.62 -20.48
CA ILE A 852 -14.67 -0.49 -21.18
C ILE A 852 -15.91 -0.87 -20.37
N PRO A 853 -17.11 -0.32 -20.68
CA PRO A 853 -18.33 -0.73 -20.01
C PRO A 853 -18.71 -2.16 -20.40
N TRP A 854 -19.14 -2.95 -19.42
CA TRP A 854 -19.45 -4.37 -19.62
C TRP A 854 -20.56 -4.61 -20.66
N ASN A 855 -21.52 -3.69 -20.78
CA ASN A 855 -22.57 -3.77 -21.80
C ASN A 855 -22.04 -3.79 -23.26
N VAL A 856 -20.82 -3.28 -23.51
CA VAL A 856 -20.16 -3.36 -24.82
C VAL A 856 -19.64 -4.77 -25.05
N VAL A 857 -19.11 -5.42 -24.01
CA VAL A 857 -18.65 -6.81 -24.02
C VAL A 857 -19.83 -7.76 -24.26
N GLU A 858 -20.97 -7.52 -23.62
CA GLU A 858 -22.23 -8.26 -23.86
C GLU A 858 -22.75 -8.06 -25.29
N THR A 859 -22.70 -6.82 -25.79
CA THR A 859 -23.07 -6.51 -27.19
C THR A 859 -22.14 -7.23 -28.18
N ALA A 860 -20.84 -7.31 -27.89
CA ALA A 860 -19.88 -8.05 -28.70
C ALA A 860 -20.14 -9.57 -28.67
N MET A 861 -20.41 -10.15 -27.49
CA MET A 861 -20.78 -11.56 -27.31
C MET A 861 -22.03 -11.95 -28.11
N THR A 862 -23.08 -11.13 -28.04
CA THR A 862 -24.40 -11.42 -28.62
C THR A 862 -24.42 -11.21 -30.14
N SER A 863 -23.91 -10.07 -30.61
CA SER A 863 -23.96 -9.66 -32.02
C SER A 863 -23.04 -10.49 -32.92
N ASN A 864 -21.93 -11.04 -32.40
CA ASN A 864 -20.92 -11.72 -33.21
C ASN A 864 -20.90 -13.26 -33.00
N PHE A 865 -21.38 -13.77 -31.87
CA PHE A 865 -21.23 -15.20 -31.50
C PHE A 865 -22.56 -15.91 -31.20
N GLY A 866 -23.70 -15.24 -31.36
CA GLY A 866 -25.03 -15.87 -31.20
C GLY A 866 -25.36 -16.30 -29.77
N ILE A 867 -24.70 -15.69 -28.79
CA ILE A 867 -24.96 -15.88 -27.36
C ILE A 867 -26.27 -15.17 -27.00
N SER A 868 -27.15 -15.82 -26.24
CA SER A 868 -28.45 -15.25 -25.87
C SER A 868 -28.35 -14.17 -24.78
N ASN A 869 -28.97 -12.99 -24.99
CA ASN A 869 -29.11 -11.95 -23.96
C ASN A 869 -29.68 -12.49 -22.65
N GLN A 870 -30.72 -13.35 -22.71
CA GLN A 870 -31.34 -13.93 -21.52
C GLN A 870 -30.38 -14.79 -20.68
N ILE A 871 -29.36 -15.38 -21.31
CA ILE A 871 -28.33 -16.15 -20.61
C ILE A 871 -27.30 -15.20 -20.00
N LEU A 872 -26.96 -14.09 -20.67
CA LEU A 872 -26.07 -13.07 -20.11
C LEU A 872 -26.71 -12.37 -18.91
N GLU A 873 -27.97 -11.96 -19.00
CA GLU A 873 -28.74 -11.39 -17.88
C GLU A 873 -28.79 -12.34 -16.66
N GLN A 874 -28.99 -13.64 -16.88
CA GLN A 874 -28.98 -14.64 -15.81
C GLN A 874 -27.59 -14.84 -15.17
N LEU A 875 -26.51 -14.75 -15.96
CA LEU A 875 -25.14 -14.88 -15.46
C LEU A 875 -24.67 -13.62 -14.74
N ARG A 876 -25.05 -12.45 -15.26
CA ARG A 876 -24.88 -11.14 -14.65
C ARG A 876 -25.55 -11.10 -13.27
N GLY A 877 -26.86 -11.37 -13.19
CA GLY A 877 -27.58 -11.36 -11.92
C GLY A 877 -27.00 -12.35 -10.89
N ALA A 878 -26.45 -13.48 -11.33
CA ALA A 878 -25.78 -14.44 -10.43
C ALA A 878 -24.43 -13.94 -9.87
N LEU A 879 -23.73 -13.05 -10.59
CA LEU A 879 -22.47 -12.43 -10.14
C LEU A 879 -22.72 -11.12 -9.36
N GLU A 880 -23.73 -10.35 -9.77
CA GLU A 880 -24.25 -9.19 -9.02
C GLU A 880 -24.79 -9.60 -7.64
N GLU A 881 -25.43 -10.76 -7.52
CA GLU A 881 -25.76 -11.32 -6.20
C GLU A 881 -24.51 -11.66 -5.38
N GLU A 882 -23.43 -12.16 -6.02
CA GLU A 882 -22.21 -12.65 -5.36
C GLU A 882 -21.21 -11.53 -4.97
N ASP A 883 -21.54 -10.25 -5.23
CA ASP A 883 -20.63 -9.09 -5.12
C ASP A 883 -19.31 -9.28 -5.92
N GLU A 884 -19.34 -10.14 -6.95
CA GLU A 884 -18.19 -10.51 -7.82
C GLU A 884 -18.30 -9.89 -9.24
N PHE A 885 -19.14 -8.88 -9.43
CA PHE A 885 -19.44 -8.30 -10.75
C PHE A 885 -18.97 -6.85 -10.89
N GLU A 886 -18.20 -6.58 -11.94
CA GLU A 886 -17.73 -5.24 -12.30
C GLU A 886 -18.33 -4.79 -13.64
N ASP A 887 -18.93 -3.59 -13.65
CA ASP A 887 -19.69 -3.06 -14.79
C ASP A 887 -18.84 -2.20 -15.74
N THR A 888 -17.61 -1.81 -15.37
CA THR A 888 -16.68 -1.01 -16.19
C THR A 888 -15.23 -1.33 -15.85
N PHE A 889 -14.41 -1.57 -16.88
CA PHE A 889 -12.98 -1.92 -16.74
C PHE A 889 -12.11 -0.83 -17.36
N VAL A 890 -10.89 -0.63 -16.85
CA VAL A 890 -10.00 0.45 -17.33
C VAL A 890 -8.90 -0.12 -18.23
N LEU A 891 -8.88 0.26 -19.51
CA LEU A 891 -7.76 0.05 -20.42
C LEU A 891 -6.72 1.15 -20.17
N GLU A 892 -5.46 0.80 -19.94
CA GLU A 892 -4.38 1.75 -19.67
C GLU A 892 -3.02 1.27 -20.19
N ARG A 893 -1.97 2.06 -19.97
CA ARG A 893 -0.58 1.71 -20.32
C ARG A 893 0.22 1.42 -19.05
N GLU A 894 1.15 0.48 -19.12
CA GLU A 894 2.25 0.43 -18.15
C GLU A 894 3.07 1.72 -18.33
N THR A 895 3.13 2.55 -17.27
CA THR A 895 3.78 3.85 -17.32
C THR A 895 5.15 3.87 -16.62
N GLY A 896 5.41 2.94 -15.71
CA GLY A 896 6.63 2.88 -14.89
C GLY A 896 6.71 4.02 -13.86
N GLU A 897 7.53 3.81 -12.83
CA GLU A 897 7.70 4.77 -11.73
C GLU A 897 8.27 6.12 -12.21
N VAL A 898 7.85 7.21 -11.54
CA VAL A 898 8.51 8.52 -11.65
C VAL A 898 9.89 8.40 -10.99
N ASN A 899 10.93 8.93 -11.63
CA ASN A 899 12.24 9.09 -10.99
C ASN A 899 12.16 10.12 -9.85
N SER A 900 13.07 10.02 -8.87
CA SER A 900 13.14 10.99 -7.75
C SER A 900 13.42 12.43 -8.18
N ASP A 901 13.92 12.64 -9.40
CA ASP A 901 14.16 13.95 -9.99
C ASP A 901 12.93 14.56 -10.68
N GLY A 902 11.80 13.83 -10.72
CA GLY A 902 10.56 14.22 -11.40
C GLY A 902 10.51 13.94 -12.91
N THR A 903 11.38 13.07 -13.44
CA THR A 903 11.36 12.62 -14.86
C THR A 903 10.89 11.17 -15.02
N PHE A 904 10.75 10.69 -16.26
CA PHE A 904 10.53 9.27 -16.55
C PHE A 904 11.72 8.58 -17.22
N ALA A 905 12.01 7.35 -16.79
CA ALA A 905 13.06 6.51 -17.38
C ALA A 905 12.73 5.99 -18.80
N GLY A 906 11.47 6.06 -19.25
CA GLY A 906 11.05 5.55 -20.55
C GLY A 906 9.62 5.88 -20.98
N PRO A 907 9.25 5.55 -22.23
CA PRO A 907 7.90 5.75 -22.76
C PRO A 907 6.94 4.70 -22.20
N ALA A 908 5.72 5.12 -21.85
CA ALA A 908 4.63 4.22 -21.47
C ALA A 908 4.20 3.33 -22.64
N ARG A 909 3.69 2.13 -22.35
CA ARG A 909 3.31 1.12 -23.35
C ARG A 909 2.09 0.32 -22.91
N PHE A 910 1.22 -0.03 -23.85
CA PHE A 910 0.23 -1.08 -23.62
C PHE A 910 0.92 -2.46 -23.51
N GLU A 911 0.68 -3.18 -22.41
CA GLU A 911 1.18 -4.57 -22.22
C GLU A 911 0.08 -5.62 -22.47
N SER A 912 -1.04 -5.55 -21.75
CA SER A 912 -2.12 -6.53 -21.84
C SER A 912 -3.50 -5.95 -21.53
N MET A 913 -4.56 -6.67 -21.94
CA MET A 913 -5.94 -6.35 -21.55
C MET A 913 -6.13 -6.50 -20.03
N PRO A 914 -7.03 -5.71 -19.39
CA PRO A 914 -7.23 -5.75 -17.93
C PRO A 914 -7.54 -7.16 -17.43
N GLU A 915 -6.90 -7.59 -16.35
CA GLU A 915 -7.02 -8.97 -15.87
C GLU A 915 -8.46 -9.31 -15.45
N ASP A 916 -9.13 -8.41 -14.72
CA ASP A 916 -10.49 -8.59 -14.23
C ASP A 916 -11.52 -8.70 -15.37
N LEU A 917 -11.36 -7.90 -16.44
CA LEU A 917 -12.15 -8.03 -17.67
C LEU A 917 -11.97 -9.41 -18.30
N GLN A 918 -10.73 -9.91 -18.35
CA GLN A 918 -10.43 -11.22 -18.91
C GLN A 918 -11.00 -12.35 -18.04
N GLU A 919 -10.93 -12.23 -16.71
CA GLU A 919 -11.47 -13.16 -15.71
C GLU A 919 -13.00 -13.21 -15.76
N GLN A 920 -13.68 -12.06 -15.73
CA GLN A 920 -15.15 -11.96 -15.82
C GLN A 920 -15.65 -12.54 -17.15
N LEU A 921 -15.05 -12.16 -18.29
CA LEU A 921 -15.39 -12.73 -19.61
C LEU A 921 -15.19 -14.25 -19.66
N LYS A 922 -14.09 -14.75 -19.10
CA LYS A 922 -13.80 -16.18 -18.99
C LYS A 922 -14.81 -16.90 -18.08
N THR A 923 -15.36 -16.24 -17.07
CA THR A 923 -16.43 -16.77 -16.21
C THR A 923 -17.79 -16.77 -16.91
N PHE A 924 -18.19 -15.68 -17.56
CA PHE A 924 -19.38 -15.63 -18.42
C PHE A 924 -19.34 -16.71 -19.52
N LEU A 925 -18.24 -16.86 -20.25
CA LEU A 925 -18.11 -17.88 -21.29
C LEU A 925 -18.12 -19.33 -20.74
N LYS A 926 -17.70 -19.58 -19.49
CA LYS A 926 -17.94 -20.87 -18.81
C LYS A 926 -19.43 -21.07 -18.50
N GLY A 927 -20.13 -20.01 -18.11
CA GLY A 927 -21.57 -20.00 -17.85
C GLY A 927 -22.38 -20.29 -19.13
N VAL A 928 -22.11 -19.53 -20.21
CA VAL A 928 -22.70 -19.72 -21.53
C VAL A 928 -22.48 -21.16 -22.01
N LYS A 929 -21.30 -21.74 -21.83
CA LYS A 929 -21.05 -23.15 -22.18
C LYS A 929 -21.97 -24.14 -21.44
N LYS A 930 -22.36 -23.86 -20.19
CA LYS A 930 -23.29 -24.73 -19.44
C LYS A 930 -24.74 -24.56 -19.91
N ALA A 931 -25.14 -23.36 -20.29
CA ALA A 931 -26.52 -23.02 -20.65
C ALA A 931 -26.84 -23.19 -22.16
N GLN A 932 -25.84 -23.00 -23.03
CA GLN A 932 -25.93 -23.01 -24.50
C GLN A 932 -24.70 -23.75 -25.07
N SER A 933 -24.64 -25.06 -24.83
CA SER A 933 -23.50 -25.93 -25.24
C SER A 933 -23.15 -25.84 -26.72
N ASP A 934 -24.14 -25.58 -27.56
CA ASP A 934 -24.00 -25.58 -29.02
C ASP A 934 -23.26 -24.33 -29.53
N ALA A 935 -23.23 -23.25 -28.75
CA ALA A 935 -22.43 -22.06 -29.05
C ALA A 935 -20.96 -22.22 -28.63
N ILE A 936 -20.68 -23.02 -27.59
CA ILE A 936 -19.34 -23.22 -27.03
C ILE A 936 -19.07 -24.73 -26.79
N PRO A 937 -18.87 -25.53 -27.85
CA PRO A 937 -18.77 -27.00 -27.75
C PRO A 937 -17.58 -27.47 -26.91
N ASP A 938 -16.39 -26.89 -27.12
CA ASP A 938 -15.13 -27.33 -26.49
C ASP A 938 -14.38 -26.16 -25.79
N LYS A 939 -13.14 -26.40 -25.38
CA LYS A 939 -12.29 -25.37 -24.73
C LYS A 939 -11.66 -24.43 -25.76
N ARG A 940 -11.22 -24.96 -26.90
CA ARG A 940 -10.58 -24.19 -27.98
C ARG A 940 -11.56 -23.16 -28.53
N LYS A 941 -12.80 -23.55 -28.84
CA LYS A 941 -13.83 -22.62 -29.32
C LYS A 941 -14.16 -21.51 -28.30
N ARG A 942 -14.13 -21.82 -27.00
CA ARG A 942 -14.28 -20.82 -25.94
C ARG A 942 -13.14 -19.81 -25.92
N ASP A 943 -11.90 -20.30 -26.04
CA ASP A 943 -10.70 -19.47 -25.97
C ASP A 943 -10.57 -18.61 -27.25
N GLU A 944 -10.98 -19.14 -28.43
CA GLU A 944 -11.18 -18.37 -29.67
C GLU A 944 -12.26 -17.27 -29.52
N ILE A 945 -13.41 -17.57 -28.89
CA ILE A 945 -14.47 -16.59 -28.64
C ILE A 945 -14.02 -15.54 -27.64
N HIS A 946 -13.26 -15.89 -26.59
CA HIS A 946 -12.73 -14.95 -25.60
C HIS A 946 -11.88 -13.86 -26.26
N GLN A 947 -10.88 -14.25 -27.05
CA GLN A 947 -10.02 -13.31 -27.79
C GLN A 947 -10.81 -12.50 -28.82
N ALA A 948 -11.72 -13.13 -29.56
CA ALA A 948 -12.51 -12.45 -30.58
C ALA A 948 -13.55 -11.47 -29.97
N VAL A 949 -14.07 -11.73 -28.77
CA VAL A 949 -14.93 -10.79 -28.02
C VAL A 949 -14.11 -9.58 -27.56
N LEU A 950 -12.90 -9.77 -27.02
CA LEU A 950 -12.04 -8.64 -26.61
C LEU A 950 -11.72 -7.73 -27.81
N ALA A 951 -11.28 -8.32 -28.94
CA ALA A 951 -11.01 -7.56 -30.16
C ALA A 951 -12.25 -6.82 -30.68
N LYS A 952 -13.43 -7.48 -30.70
CA LYS A 952 -14.69 -6.85 -31.14
C LYS A 952 -15.19 -5.75 -30.19
N THR A 953 -14.92 -5.87 -28.89
CA THR A 953 -15.20 -4.81 -27.92
C THR A 953 -14.34 -3.57 -28.20
N LEU A 954 -13.03 -3.75 -28.41
CA LEU A 954 -12.11 -2.65 -28.75
C LEU A 954 -12.49 -1.98 -30.08
N GLU A 955 -12.80 -2.77 -31.11
CA GLU A 955 -13.32 -2.24 -32.40
C GLU A 955 -14.61 -1.43 -32.21
N ALA A 956 -15.54 -1.92 -31.38
CA ALA A 956 -16.81 -1.23 -31.10
C ALA A 956 -16.62 0.08 -30.32
N LEU A 957 -15.63 0.15 -29.43
CA LEU A 957 -15.24 1.39 -28.74
C LEU A 957 -14.58 2.38 -29.72
N ALA A 958 -13.61 1.91 -30.53
CA ALA A 958 -12.96 2.74 -31.54
C ALA A 958 -13.94 3.32 -32.57
N ALA A 959 -14.99 2.58 -32.93
CA ALA A 959 -16.06 3.03 -33.83
C ALA A 959 -16.97 4.12 -33.25
N ARG A 960 -16.88 4.46 -31.95
CA ARG A 960 -17.64 5.58 -31.34
C ARG A 960 -17.08 6.95 -31.71
N TYR A 961 -15.80 7.02 -32.09
CA TYR A 961 -15.15 8.27 -32.45
C TYR A 961 -15.51 8.64 -33.90
N PRO A 962 -15.99 9.88 -34.18
CA PRO A 962 -16.40 10.28 -35.53
C PRO A 962 -15.22 10.56 -36.48
N THR A 963 -14.00 10.66 -35.94
CA THR A 963 -12.77 10.99 -36.67
C THR A 963 -11.69 9.96 -36.37
N SER A 964 -10.84 9.69 -37.36
CA SER A 964 -9.60 8.93 -37.20
C SER A 964 -8.54 9.71 -36.40
N ILE A 965 -7.42 9.05 -36.05
CA ILE A 965 -6.26 9.72 -35.43
C ILE A 965 -5.65 10.72 -36.42
N SER A 966 -5.48 10.34 -37.69
CA SER A 966 -4.88 11.21 -38.72
C SER A 966 -5.72 12.45 -39.03
N GLU A 967 -7.04 12.40 -38.89
CA GLU A 967 -7.90 13.57 -39.04
C GLU A 967 -7.74 14.52 -37.85
N ASP A 968 -7.81 14.01 -36.63
CA ASP A 968 -7.61 14.84 -35.42
C ASP A 968 -6.20 15.45 -35.36
N GLU A 969 -5.14 14.71 -35.69
CA GLU A 969 -3.78 15.24 -35.82
C GLU A 969 -3.65 16.29 -36.94
N SER A 970 -4.51 16.25 -37.96
CA SER A 970 -4.58 17.29 -38.99
C SER A 970 -5.35 18.52 -38.53
N LEU A 971 -6.40 18.36 -37.70
CA LEU A 971 -7.11 19.45 -37.06
C LEU A 971 -6.21 20.23 -36.08
N ILE A 972 -5.41 19.53 -35.27
CA ILE A 972 -4.40 20.15 -34.39
C ILE A 972 -3.38 20.95 -35.22
N ARG A 973 -2.80 20.34 -36.26
CA ARG A 973 -1.79 21.00 -37.12
C ARG A 973 -2.34 22.18 -37.92
N ALA A 974 -3.64 22.19 -38.24
CA ALA A 974 -4.28 23.32 -38.92
C ALA A 974 -4.40 24.58 -38.03
N ASN A 975 -4.23 24.44 -36.71
CA ASN A 975 -4.22 25.52 -35.71
C ASN A 975 -5.41 26.50 -35.78
N ASN A 976 -6.57 26.04 -36.28
CA ASN A 976 -7.81 26.80 -36.44
C ASN A 976 -8.90 26.41 -35.43
N LEU A 977 -8.54 25.63 -34.40
CA LEU A 977 -9.46 25.19 -33.34
C LEU A 977 -9.54 26.23 -32.23
N SER A 978 -10.70 26.33 -31.56
CA SER A 978 -10.76 26.97 -30.24
C SER A 978 -9.95 26.15 -29.22
N GLN A 979 -9.53 26.77 -28.12
CA GLN A 979 -8.77 26.12 -27.05
C GLN A 979 -9.49 24.86 -26.56
N ARG A 980 -10.77 24.95 -26.22
CA ARG A 980 -11.61 23.80 -25.79
C ARG A 980 -11.70 22.70 -26.84
N ALA A 981 -11.90 23.05 -28.12
CA ALA A 981 -11.91 22.09 -29.22
C ALA A 981 -10.54 21.40 -29.41
N ARG A 982 -9.43 22.14 -29.22
CA ARG A 982 -8.06 21.60 -29.22
C ARG A 982 -7.88 20.59 -28.08
N MET A 983 -8.33 20.92 -26.86
CA MET A 983 -8.21 20.04 -25.70
C MET A 983 -9.04 18.76 -25.85
N ALA A 984 -10.30 18.88 -26.30
CA ALA A 984 -11.13 17.72 -26.63
C ALA A 984 -10.48 16.82 -27.69
N THR A 985 -9.88 17.43 -28.73
CA THR A 985 -9.18 16.70 -29.79
C THR A 985 -7.94 15.96 -29.26
N ILE A 986 -7.21 16.51 -28.30
CA ILE A 986 -6.07 15.83 -27.66
C ILE A 986 -6.52 14.61 -26.85
N VAL A 987 -7.58 14.74 -26.03
CA VAL A 987 -8.18 13.59 -25.29
C VAL A 987 -8.58 12.48 -26.27
N ARG A 988 -9.31 12.81 -27.34
CA ARG A 988 -9.69 11.82 -28.37
C ARG A 988 -8.48 11.14 -29.03
N ILE A 989 -7.37 11.86 -29.27
CA ILE A 989 -6.15 11.29 -29.85
C ILE A 989 -5.53 10.27 -28.89
N GLY A 990 -5.42 10.60 -27.60
CA GLY A 990 -4.87 9.74 -26.55
C GLY A 990 -5.61 8.42 -26.43
N GLU A 991 -6.93 8.50 -26.24
CA GLU A 991 -7.85 7.37 -26.15
C GLU A 991 -7.81 6.47 -27.40
N LYS A 992 -7.86 7.08 -28.60
CA LYS A 992 -7.78 6.33 -29.86
C LYS A 992 -6.42 5.64 -30.07
N LYS A 993 -5.31 6.27 -29.66
CA LYS A 993 -3.98 5.66 -29.74
C LYS A 993 -3.89 4.43 -28.84
N LEU A 994 -4.41 4.51 -27.61
CA LEU A 994 -4.46 3.37 -26.71
C LEU A 994 -5.33 2.22 -27.25
N LEU A 995 -6.51 2.53 -27.79
CA LEU A 995 -7.35 1.54 -28.48
C LEU A 995 -6.61 0.90 -29.66
N GLN A 996 -5.88 1.69 -30.47
CA GLN A 996 -5.10 1.16 -31.60
C GLN A 996 -3.95 0.24 -31.14
N GLU A 997 -3.26 0.59 -30.05
CA GLU A 997 -2.22 -0.24 -29.42
C GLU A 997 -2.80 -1.58 -28.96
N ALA A 998 -3.91 -1.56 -28.21
CA ALA A 998 -4.59 -2.76 -27.71
C ALA A 998 -5.14 -3.66 -28.83
N ILE A 999 -5.71 -3.07 -29.89
CA ILE A 999 -6.17 -3.79 -31.08
C ILE A 999 -4.99 -4.46 -31.80
N SER A 1000 -3.87 -3.74 -31.95
CA SER A 1000 -2.68 -4.26 -32.64
C SER A 1000 -2.04 -5.43 -31.88
N ALA A 1001 -1.94 -5.33 -30.56
CA ALA A 1001 -1.51 -6.43 -29.69
C ALA A 1001 -2.43 -7.66 -29.85
N SER A 1002 -3.75 -7.45 -29.76
CA SER A 1002 -4.76 -8.51 -29.91
C SER A 1002 -4.64 -9.28 -31.23
N PHE A 1003 -4.35 -8.60 -32.34
CA PHE A 1003 -4.16 -9.28 -33.63
C PHE A 1003 -2.80 -9.99 -33.73
N SER A 1004 -1.73 -9.47 -33.14
CA SER A 1004 -0.41 -10.12 -33.20
C SER A 1004 -0.37 -11.49 -32.51
N ALA A 1005 -1.15 -11.68 -31.44
CA ALA A 1005 -1.31 -12.99 -30.80
C ALA A 1005 -2.05 -14.01 -31.69
N SER A 1006 -2.76 -13.57 -32.72
CA SER A 1006 -3.57 -14.47 -33.58
C SER A 1006 -2.81 -15.02 -34.80
N SER A 1007 -1.66 -14.45 -35.18
CA SER A 1007 -0.89 -14.92 -36.35
C SER A 1007 -0.02 -16.15 -36.07
N ASP A 1008 0.55 -16.23 -34.87
CA ASP A 1008 1.57 -17.24 -34.55
C ASP A 1008 0.98 -18.64 -34.33
N ASP A 1009 -0.32 -18.73 -34.00
CA ASP A 1009 -1.06 -20.00 -33.83
C ASP A 1009 -1.50 -20.64 -35.18
N VAL A 1010 -1.36 -19.94 -36.31
CA VAL A 1010 -1.84 -20.42 -37.63
C VAL A 1010 -0.77 -21.27 -38.35
N GLU A 1011 0.53 -21.01 -38.17
CA GLU A 1011 1.59 -21.79 -38.82
C GLU A 1011 1.76 -23.22 -38.27
N MET A 1012 1.24 -23.54 -37.07
CA MET A 1012 1.40 -24.87 -36.46
C MET A 1012 0.37 -25.93 -36.89
N THR A 1013 -0.50 -25.66 -37.89
CA THR A 1013 -1.57 -26.61 -38.28
C THR A 1013 -1.60 -27.01 -39.76
N MET A 1014 -0.46 -26.99 -40.46
CA MET A 1014 -0.32 -27.57 -41.80
C MET A 1014 0.89 -28.51 -41.92
N ASP A 1015 0.76 -29.74 -41.39
CA ASP A 1015 1.28 -30.98 -42.01
C ASP A 1015 1.04 -32.20 -41.08
N ASP A 1016 0.04 -33.04 -41.41
CA ASP A 1016 0.18 -34.52 -41.47
C ASP A 1016 -1.11 -35.14 -42.06
N ASP A 1017 -1.25 -35.13 -43.40
CA ASP A 1017 -2.24 -35.95 -44.11
C ASP A 1017 -1.63 -37.29 -44.53
N SER A 1018 -1.68 -38.30 -43.65
CA SER A 1018 -1.22 -39.66 -43.97
C SER A 1018 -2.03 -40.78 -43.31
N GLY A 1019 -3.26 -41.01 -43.80
CA GLY A 1019 -3.97 -42.29 -43.60
C GLY A 1019 -3.73 -43.29 -44.75
N PRO A 1020 -4.22 -44.55 -44.67
CA PRO A 1020 -4.57 -45.35 -43.48
C PRO A 1020 -4.06 -46.82 -43.54
N ALA A 1021 -3.84 -47.47 -42.39
CA ALA A 1021 -3.51 -48.92 -42.35
C ALA A 1021 -4.43 -49.73 -41.41
N LYS A 1022 -5.16 -50.70 -42.00
CA LYS A 1022 -6.11 -51.60 -41.32
C LYS A 1022 -5.43 -52.44 -40.23
N ARG A 1023 -6.12 -52.65 -39.09
CA ARG A 1023 -5.86 -53.80 -38.19
C ARG A 1023 -7.11 -54.65 -37.98
N THR A 1024 -7.07 -55.86 -38.54
CA THR A 1024 -8.08 -56.91 -38.42
C THR A 1024 -8.07 -57.57 -37.05
N LYS A 1025 -9.24 -58.04 -36.60
CA LYS A 1025 -9.38 -58.99 -35.49
C LYS A 1025 -8.47 -60.21 -35.67
N ARG A 1026 -7.83 -60.65 -34.60
CA ARG A 1026 -7.64 -62.09 -34.33
C ARG A 1026 -7.61 -62.36 -32.82
N SER A 1027 -8.24 -63.47 -32.46
CA SER A 1027 -8.28 -64.05 -31.12
C SER A 1027 -6.95 -64.69 -30.72
N GLY A 1028 -6.62 -64.63 -29.44
CA GLY A 1028 -5.54 -65.34 -28.77
C GLY A 1028 -5.70 -65.14 -27.27
#